data_AF-A0AAU1NPT5-F1
#
_entry.id   AF-A0AAU1NPT5-F1
#
_cell.length_a   1.000
_cell.length_b   1.000
_cell.length_c   1.000
_cell.angle_alpha   90.00
_cell.angle_beta   90.00
_cell.angle_gamma   90.00
#
_symmetry.space_group_name_H-M   'P 1'
#
loop_
_entity.id
_entity.type
_entity.pdbx_description
1 polymer ?
#
loop_
_entity_poly.entity_id
_entity_poly.type
_entity_poly.pdbx_seq_one_letter_code
_entity_poly.pdbx_strand_id
1 'polypeptide(L)'
;MGKGGKGNKDGMGSGGENQLFRNAYALMLNTGISGVLGVGFWLAAARYYSADSVGQGSAAIAAMKFLAGLTAVTLTGALARFIPIAGRRTGSFIFRTYAGSSLAVACAALVFLLTLDVWGPSYRFLHGPVNGLGFIAAVVAWSLLTLQDGVLTGLRSALWVPVGNTLFSTVKLGLLIAFAVAIPTTGVFVSWVVAIATSVIPLGWLVFRRLVPRHVELTAHRTNPPTLREVGRFLAGDYTGSLFSLAVVYLVPVLIASQVSSADNAYFYITTTIGGTVNLLAINMGASLTVEGSHDPAQLAANTRAALRRMTRIMLPICGLLFLAAPLVLHVFGDDYAHAATPLLRWFAVGAALRVVMETYFAVLRAQSRTAGLAWLQGLLCVLVLGLTLLLLPRMGLTGAGVAEISSLAVIVALAAPKLYRIVRTAPPTPAVVAAPDGDLADLGTPDVTTGAKRQGPGQALRGTLDSDTLHLAVQLNLDHQERRPDVRPGPATPAHGTPAAGGGEDDMGHRPTWALKSPPPPAPRPPAEREPAPASATSETSATSEASDTSGVDGTSGIDGASDTAGAFDTAVLAPPATPTATPRTLRDRLALLSPRVVVLALLLVAALGLYWGPVLGLNDGDLDGMGGLGLISVLPPATLLGAALLIGVFASLLWLERPHKWMLLLTLLATVVSLHALPAVIEAEPRFATAWQHLGFMEYIDRTGSAVPDLDARWSWPGFFAAATFVAKACGVTDMTEVIRWWPLAMQLLYLAPMFLLTRSMRASWRARWTGLWIFVLSGWVGQDYFSPQGFTYLLYLAFVAILLVWFRAPRVLWTKRRPGELEVEPTDRRQRAVLLLVLIGLFAATVPAHQLTPFVMLGVLAVLVLVGRSELRGLPILFAVLVAVWVSFLAEPYWSGHFDELFGGLGGVGGNVSSSVSGRIQGGSSAHKLVLYARVLLAGSVMAFACWGWWRRRDAKYRERSLLVLTFVPFLGFGMQSYGGEMALRVFMFALPGAALLAGLALFPRTGITAKERDRDRVSLAPLAALLAGLILMGGFLVARWGNEPFERIRPGEVAAMDYVYAHDDPTVRLLWMSNDTVDNVTPAMPWGTRDMEKVQYVPTLAPVDPVLVSSLVKALKDAGPNSYLMINRSQVVYLQMDVGYSKTWETRLIRNLDDRQELTKVLVNDDVTMYALRKQPSGEVPKAEPGPIGPQITWTPWSVVGGLAAVALVLLLGAREIVRVAVRPGVRQLRWLQSSFWFSLPLLAVLLASILQRFLTMA
;
A
#
# COMPACT_ATOMS: atom_id res chain seq x y z
N MET A 1 -37.17 -8.75 -53.07
CA MET A 1 -36.35 -9.18 -51.91
C MET A 1 -35.08 -8.34 -51.88
N GLY A 2 -34.98 -7.34 -51.01
CA GLY A 2 -33.78 -6.50 -50.92
C GLY A 2 -33.90 -5.46 -49.82
N LYS A 3 -33.06 -5.56 -48.79
CA LYS A 3 -32.70 -4.50 -47.82
C LYS A 3 -31.31 -4.87 -47.31
N GLY A 4 -30.29 -4.04 -47.30
CA GLY A 4 -30.17 -2.60 -47.51
C GLY A 4 -28.88 -2.21 -46.79
N GLY A 5 -27.90 -1.72 -47.53
CA GLY A 5 -26.57 -1.41 -47.02
C GLY A 5 -26.57 -0.32 -45.95
N LYS A 6 -25.70 -0.48 -44.94
CA LYS A 6 -25.26 0.61 -44.07
C LYS A 6 -23.76 0.76 -44.20
N GLY A 7 -23.39 1.90 -44.77
CA GLY A 7 -22.02 2.32 -45.04
C GLY A 7 -21.15 2.33 -43.79
N ASN A 8 -19.94 1.83 -44.00
CA ASN A 8 -18.81 1.87 -43.09
C ASN A 8 -18.37 3.34 -42.92
N LYS A 9 -18.66 3.95 -41.75
CA LYS A 9 -17.98 5.18 -41.35
C LYS A 9 -16.64 4.79 -40.73
N ASP A 10 -15.58 4.98 -41.50
CA ASP A 10 -14.21 4.89 -41.04
C ASP A 10 -13.98 5.91 -39.91
N GLY A 11 -13.83 5.41 -38.70
CA GLY A 11 -13.39 6.18 -37.54
C GLY A 11 -11.90 6.44 -37.64
N MET A 12 -11.53 7.57 -38.24
CA MET A 12 -10.20 8.17 -38.15
C MET A 12 -9.84 8.45 -36.67
N GLY A 13 -8.71 7.89 -36.23
CA GLY A 13 -7.70 8.69 -35.51
C GLY A 13 -7.51 8.61 -33.98
N SER A 14 -8.32 7.93 -33.16
CA SER A 14 -8.12 7.99 -31.67
C SER A 14 -7.83 6.65 -30.95
N GLY A 15 -7.84 5.53 -31.67
CA GLY A 15 -7.64 4.19 -31.09
C GLY A 15 -6.19 3.70 -31.03
N GLY A 16 -5.30 4.23 -31.89
CA GLY A 16 -3.92 3.75 -32.07
C GLY A 16 -2.97 4.22 -30.97
N GLU A 17 -2.94 5.52 -30.68
CA GLU A 17 -2.05 6.10 -29.66
C GLU A 17 -2.29 5.50 -28.28
N ASN A 18 -3.56 5.37 -27.86
CA ASN A 18 -3.93 4.85 -26.55
C ASN A 18 -3.53 3.36 -26.33
N GLN A 19 -3.34 2.60 -27.41
CA GLN A 19 -2.89 1.20 -27.36
C GLN A 19 -1.37 1.07 -27.32
N LEU A 20 -0.65 1.96 -28.00
CA LEU A 20 0.81 1.99 -28.03
C LEU A 20 1.38 2.36 -26.65
N PHE A 21 0.84 3.41 -26.02
CA PHE A 21 1.22 3.80 -24.66
C PHE A 21 0.97 2.68 -23.64
N ARG A 22 -0.16 1.97 -23.74
CA ARG A 22 -0.49 0.88 -22.81
C ARG A 22 0.51 -0.27 -22.85
N ASN A 23 1.03 -0.59 -24.03
CA ASN A 23 2.04 -1.64 -24.19
C ASN A 23 3.42 -1.17 -23.73
N ALA A 24 3.80 0.07 -24.04
CA ALA A 24 5.04 0.67 -23.54
C ALA A 24 5.09 0.69 -22.01
N TYR A 25 4.01 1.13 -21.35
CA TYR A 25 3.92 1.11 -19.89
C TYR A 25 3.93 -0.30 -19.28
N ALA A 26 3.32 -1.29 -19.95
CA ALA A 26 3.36 -2.68 -19.50
C ALA A 26 4.78 -3.25 -19.53
N LEU A 27 5.55 -2.93 -20.57
CA LEU A 27 6.94 -3.35 -20.72
C LEU A 27 7.86 -2.62 -19.73
N MET A 28 7.67 -1.31 -19.50
CA MET A 28 8.41 -0.57 -18.47
C MET A 28 8.13 -1.10 -17.06
N LEU A 29 6.87 -1.41 -16.75
CA LEU A 29 6.47 -2.02 -15.48
C LEU A 29 7.10 -3.40 -15.31
N ASN A 30 7.12 -4.21 -16.37
CA ASN A 30 7.80 -5.51 -16.39
C ASN A 30 9.28 -5.36 -16.00
N THR A 31 10.00 -4.46 -16.66
CA THR A 31 11.43 -4.23 -16.39
C THR A 31 11.68 -3.80 -14.95
N GLY A 32 10.85 -2.91 -14.40
CA GLY A 32 10.96 -2.48 -13.00
C GLY A 32 10.71 -3.60 -11.99
N ILE A 33 9.63 -4.36 -12.16
CA ILE A 33 9.29 -5.50 -11.29
C ILE A 33 10.37 -6.58 -11.35
N SER A 34 10.81 -6.96 -12.55
CA SER A 34 11.85 -7.96 -12.74
C SER A 34 13.21 -7.53 -12.17
N GLY A 35 13.54 -6.23 -12.23
CA GLY A 35 14.74 -5.68 -11.62
C GLY A 35 14.73 -5.81 -10.09
N VAL A 36 13.66 -5.34 -9.43
CA VAL A 36 13.52 -5.40 -7.97
C VAL A 36 13.51 -6.84 -7.45
N LEU A 37 12.69 -7.72 -8.07
CA LEU A 37 12.65 -9.13 -7.69
C LEU A 37 13.96 -9.85 -8.02
N GLY A 38 14.68 -9.41 -9.05
CA GLY A 38 15.99 -9.93 -9.42
C GLY A 38 17.05 -9.62 -8.35
N VAL A 39 17.12 -8.38 -7.87
CA VAL A 39 18.00 -8.00 -6.76
C VAL A 39 17.63 -8.77 -5.49
N GLY A 40 16.34 -8.89 -5.18
CA GLY A 40 15.85 -9.67 -4.03
C GLY A 40 16.23 -11.16 -4.10
N PHE A 41 16.18 -11.77 -5.30
CA PHE A 41 16.65 -13.14 -5.51
C PHE A 41 18.14 -13.30 -5.19
N TRP A 42 18.99 -12.39 -5.68
CA TRP A 42 20.43 -12.48 -5.43
C TRP A 42 20.80 -12.16 -3.98
N LEU A 43 20.02 -11.31 -3.30
CA LEU A 43 20.18 -11.07 -1.87
C LEU A 43 19.88 -12.34 -1.07
N ALA A 44 18.76 -13.01 -1.36
CA ALA A 44 18.45 -14.30 -0.76
C ALA A 44 19.52 -15.36 -1.10
N ALA A 45 19.99 -15.40 -2.34
CA ALA A 45 21.03 -16.34 -2.75
C ALA A 45 22.33 -16.12 -1.95
N ALA A 46 22.78 -14.88 -1.80
CA ALA A 46 23.98 -14.56 -1.03
C ALA A 46 23.86 -14.90 0.47
N ARG A 47 22.65 -14.86 1.04
CA ARG A 47 22.40 -15.16 2.46
C ARG A 47 22.19 -16.65 2.75
N TYR A 48 21.59 -17.39 1.83
CA TYR A 48 21.23 -18.80 2.04
C TYR A 48 22.16 -19.81 1.38
N TYR A 49 23.01 -19.38 0.44
CA TYR A 49 23.95 -20.23 -0.28
C TYR A 49 25.39 -19.73 -0.11
N SER A 50 26.36 -20.65 -0.22
CA SER A 50 27.78 -20.27 -0.27
C SER A 50 28.10 -19.48 -1.54
N ALA A 51 29.13 -18.63 -1.47
CA ALA A 51 29.60 -17.85 -2.63
C ALA A 51 29.94 -18.75 -3.83
N ASP A 52 30.52 -19.94 -3.61
CA ASP A 52 30.81 -20.89 -4.69
C ASP A 52 29.54 -21.42 -5.38
N SER A 53 28.49 -21.77 -4.62
CA SER A 53 27.21 -22.23 -5.18
C SER A 53 26.51 -21.10 -5.96
N VAL A 54 26.55 -19.87 -5.43
CA VAL A 54 26.04 -18.67 -6.12
C VAL A 54 26.82 -18.43 -7.41
N GLY A 55 28.14 -18.62 -7.36
CA GLY A 55 29.07 -18.52 -8.48
C GLY A 55 28.79 -19.50 -9.61
N GLN A 56 28.67 -20.78 -9.28
CA GLN A 56 28.35 -21.85 -10.23
C GLN A 56 26.95 -21.65 -10.83
N GLY A 57 25.96 -21.34 -9.99
CA GLY A 57 24.61 -21.08 -10.44
C GLY A 57 24.50 -19.88 -11.38
N SER A 58 25.16 -18.77 -11.04
CA SER A 58 25.19 -17.57 -11.88
C SER A 58 25.95 -17.77 -13.19
N ALA A 59 27.06 -18.54 -13.19
CA ALA A 59 27.80 -18.93 -14.39
C ALA A 59 26.92 -19.71 -15.38
N ALA A 60 26.19 -20.72 -14.89
CA ALA A 60 25.27 -21.49 -15.73
C ALA A 60 24.08 -20.65 -16.23
N ILE A 61 23.54 -19.74 -15.41
CA ILE A 61 22.50 -18.79 -15.85
C ILE A 61 23.05 -17.86 -16.95
N ALA A 62 24.28 -17.37 -16.82
CA ALA A 62 24.92 -16.55 -17.84
C ALA A 62 25.09 -17.29 -19.16
N ALA A 63 25.62 -18.52 -19.12
CA ALA A 63 25.79 -19.37 -20.30
C ALA A 63 24.44 -19.71 -20.95
N MET A 64 23.43 -20.05 -20.15
CA MET A 64 22.07 -20.31 -20.64
C MET A 64 21.49 -19.09 -21.38
N LYS A 65 21.62 -17.88 -20.80
CA LYS A 65 21.16 -16.63 -21.43
C LYS A 65 21.92 -16.31 -22.71
N PHE A 66 23.23 -16.52 -22.72
CA PHE A 66 24.07 -16.30 -23.90
C PHE A 66 23.65 -17.22 -25.06
N LEU A 67 23.60 -18.54 -24.81
CA LEU A 67 23.27 -19.54 -25.82
C LEU A 67 21.86 -19.35 -26.38
N ALA A 68 20.88 -19.10 -25.51
CA ALA A 68 19.51 -18.82 -25.94
C ALA A 68 19.38 -17.47 -26.67
N GLY A 69 20.23 -16.51 -26.33
CA GLY A 69 20.26 -15.18 -26.94
C GLY A 69 20.70 -15.18 -28.42
N LEU A 70 21.48 -16.19 -28.85
CA LEU A 70 21.96 -16.34 -30.23
C LEU A 70 20.83 -16.38 -31.25
N THR A 71 19.68 -16.94 -30.86
CA THR A 71 18.47 -16.99 -31.68
C THR A 71 17.43 -15.96 -31.22
N ALA A 72 17.32 -15.71 -29.91
CA ALA A 72 16.21 -14.93 -29.36
C ALA A 72 16.25 -13.45 -29.77
N VAL A 73 17.42 -12.80 -29.84
CA VAL A 73 17.48 -11.34 -30.05
C VAL A 73 16.90 -10.94 -31.41
N THR A 74 17.19 -11.71 -32.45
CA THR A 74 16.78 -11.39 -33.83
C THR A 74 15.39 -11.93 -34.15
N LEU A 75 15.05 -13.10 -33.61
CA LEU A 75 13.72 -13.68 -33.78
C LEU A 75 12.64 -12.93 -32.98
N THR A 76 12.95 -12.35 -31.82
CA THR A 76 12.00 -11.55 -31.04
C THR A 76 11.53 -10.32 -31.81
N GLY A 77 12.47 -9.59 -32.42
CA GLY A 77 12.16 -8.44 -33.29
C GLY A 77 11.37 -8.85 -34.53
N ALA A 78 11.74 -9.96 -35.16
CA ALA A 78 11.00 -10.52 -36.30
C ALA A 78 9.57 -10.94 -35.93
N LEU A 79 9.37 -11.60 -34.79
CA LEU A 79 8.05 -12.01 -34.30
C LEU A 79 7.17 -10.78 -34.04
N ALA A 80 7.70 -9.75 -33.37
CA ALA A 80 6.96 -8.51 -33.10
C ALA A 80 6.54 -7.78 -34.40
N ARG A 81 7.36 -7.86 -35.46
CA ARG A 81 7.11 -7.23 -36.76
C ARG A 81 6.16 -8.03 -37.66
N PHE A 82 6.37 -9.34 -37.78
CA PHE A 82 5.71 -10.18 -38.78
C PHE A 82 4.42 -10.85 -38.28
N ILE A 83 4.25 -11.06 -36.97
CA ILE A 83 3.00 -11.60 -36.40
C ILE A 83 1.77 -10.73 -36.75
N PRO A 84 1.81 -9.39 -36.63
CA PRO A 84 0.66 -8.54 -36.98
C PRO A 84 0.14 -8.69 -38.42
N ILE A 85 0.97 -9.20 -39.35
CA ILE A 85 0.65 -9.37 -40.77
C ILE A 85 0.60 -10.84 -41.22
N ALA A 86 0.82 -11.80 -40.31
CA ALA A 86 0.91 -13.23 -40.65
C ALA A 86 -0.46 -13.88 -40.97
N GLY A 87 -1.57 -13.23 -40.59
CA GLY A 87 -2.93 -13.66 -40.95
C GLY A 87 -3.20 -15.12 -40.55
N ARG A 88 -3.72 -15.94 -41.48
CA ARG A 88 -4.05 -17.36 -41.25
C ARG A 88 -2.84 -18.24 -40.93
N ARG A 89 -1.61 -17.80 -41.25
CA ARG A 89 -0.38 -18.57 -40.98
C ARG A 89 0.24 -18.28 -39.61
N THR A 90 -0.36 -17.41 -38.79
CA THR A 90 0.17 -16.99 -37.48
C THR A 90 0.55 -18.15 -36.57
N GLY A 91 -0.32 -19.16 -36.40
CA GLY A 91 -0.03 -20.32 -35.54
C GLY A 91 1.14 -21.16 -36.03
N SER A 92 1.18 -21.44 -37.33
CA SER A 92 2.28 -22.21 -37.95
C SER A 92 3.61 -21.43 -37.91
N PHE A 93 3.57 -20.11 -38.09
CA PHE A 93 4.75 -19.24 -38.01
C PHE A 93 5.35 -19.22 -36.60
N ILE A 94 4.52 -19.08 -35.55
CA ILE A 94 4.97 -19.13 -34.15
C ILE A 94 5.57 -20.50 -33.84
N PHE A 95 4.87 -21.59 -34.19
CA PHE A 95 5.35 -22.95 -33.92
C PHE A 95 6.68 -23.26 -34.62
N ARG A 96 6.81 -22.93 -35.90
CA ARG A 96 8.07 -23.14 -36.66
C ARG A 96 9.23 -22.33 -36.09
N THR A 97 8.96 -21.11 -35.61
CA THR A 97 9.97 -20.27 -34.98
C THR A 97 10.42 -20.86 -33.63
N TYR A 98 9.48 -21.35 -32.82
CA TYR A 98 9.79 -22.03 -31.55
C TYR A 98 10.60 -23.31 -31.78
N ALA A 99 10.18 -24.16 -32.71
CA ALA A 99 10.86 -25.42 -33.03
C ALA A 99 12.26 -25.16 -33.60
N GLY A 100 12.38 -24.26 -34.59
CA GLY A 100 13.66 -23.92 -35.21
C GLY A 100 14.64 -23.29 -34.22
N SER A 101 14.17 -22.38 -33.36
CA SER A 101 14.99 -21.80 -32.29
C SER A 101 15.43 -22.85 -31.28
N SER A 102 14.51 -23.71 -30.83
CA SER A 102 14.80 -24.76 -29.85
C SER A 102 15.87 -25.73 -30.35
N LEU A 103 15.80 -26.13 -31.62
CA LEU A 103 16.82 -26.99 -32.24
C LEU A 103 18.17 -26.29 -32.32
N ALA A 104 18.20 -25.03 -32.78
CA ALA A 104 19.45 -24.27 -32.92
C ALA A 104 20.14 -24.04 -31.56
N VAL A 105 19.39 -23.65 -30.52
CA VAL A 105 19.97 -23.43 -29.18
C VAL A 105 20.33 -24.75 -28.49
N ALA A 106 19.62 -25.85 -28.76
CA ALA A 106 19.99 -27.17 -28.27
C ALA A 106 21.31 -27.65 -28.89
N CYS A 107 21.51 -27.43 -30.20
CA CYS A 107 22.79 -27.69 -30.86
C CYS A 107 23.92 -26.81 -30.28
N ALA A 108 23.67 -25.52 -30.07
CA ALA A 108 24.64 -24.63 -29.45
C ALA A 108 24.99 -25.05 -28.01
N ALA A 109 23.99 -25.45 -27.22
CA ALA A 109 24.19 -25.98 -25.87
C ALA A 109 24.96 -27.31 -25.88
N LEU A 110 24.73 -28.18 -26.86
CA LEU A 110 25.50 -29.41 -27.02
C LEU A 110 26.98 -29.10 -27.32
N VAL A 111 27.27 -28.15 -28.21
CA VAL A 111 28.66 -27.71 -28.49
C VAL A 111 29.31 -27.11 -27.25
N PHE A 112 28.58 -26.30 -26.48
CA PHE A 112 29.07 -25.78 -25.20
C PHE A 112 29.38 -26.91 -24.21
N LEU A 113 28.50 -27.91 -24.09
CA LEU A 113 28.69 -29.07 -23.21
C LEU A 113 29.90 -29.93 -23.63
N LEU A 114 30.11 -30.12 -24.94
CA LEU A 114 31.26 -30.84 -25.48
C LEU A 114 32.60 -30.11 -25.28
N THR A 115 32.55 -28.81 -24.97
CA THR A 115 33.74 -27.99 -24.72
C THR A 115 33.91 -27.60 -23.25
N LEU A 116 33.14 -28.18 -22.32
CA LEU A 116 33.10 -27.83 -20.90
C LEU A 116 34.48 -27.75 -20.24
N ASP A 117 35.39 -28.67 -20.59
CA ASP A 117 36.74 -28.73 -20.03
C ASP A 117 37.58 -27.46 -20.30
N VAL A 118 37.19 -26.66 -21.31
CA VAL A 118 37.86 -25.41 -21.71
C VAL A 118 37.29 -24.19 -20.94
N TRP A 119 36.11 -24.30 -20.32
CA TRP A 119 35.39 -23.17 -19.72
C TRP A 119 35.63 -22.98 -18.22
N GLY A 120 36.57 -23.69 -17.59
CA GLY A 120 36.97 -23.46 -16.20
C GLY A 120 36.05 -24.08 -15.13
N PRO A 121 36.41 -23.95 -13.84
CA PRO A 121 35.83 -24.74 -12.75
C PRO A 121 34.36 -24.42 -12.44
N SER A 122 33.88 -23.20 -12.72
CA SER A 122 32.49 -22.80 -12.43
C SER A 122 31.43 -23.56 -13.23
N TYR A 123 31.82 -24.24 -14.32
CA TYR A 123 30.92 -25.07 -15.14
C TYR A 123 31.02 -26.57 -14.85
N ARG A 124 31.94 -27.00 -13.98
CA ARG A 124 32.22 -28.42 -13.75
C ARG A 124 31.00 -29.20 -13.23
N PHE A 125 30.09 -28.55 -12.52
CA PHE A 125 28.86 -29.20 -12.03
C PHE A 125 27.88 -29.61 -13.15
N LEU A 126 28.10 -29.15 -14.39
CA LEU A 126 27.32 -29.53 -15.56
C LEU A 126 27.79 -30.86 -16.19
N HIS A 127 28.90 -31.45 -15.73
CA HIS A 127 29.33 -32.77 -16.20
C HIS A 127 28.30 -33.86 -15.88
N GLY A 128 28.26 -34.86 -16.75
CA GLY A 128 27.38 -36.02 -16.65
C GLY A 128 26.11 -35.88 -17.50
N PRO A 129 25.55 -37.01 -17.97
CA PRO A 129 24.44 -37.00 -18.93
C PRO A 129 23.16 -36.36 -18.38
N VAL A 130 22.87 -36.52 -17.08
CA VAL A 130 21.68 -35.95 -16.44
C VAL A 130 21.76 -34.43 -16.35
N ASN A 131 22.89 -33.90 -15.88
CA ASN A 131 23.10 -32.45 -15.75
C ASN A 131 23.20 -31.78 -17.13
N GLY A 132 23.85 -32.42 -18.10
CA GLY A 132 23.93 -31.95 -19.47
C GLY A 132 22.56 -31.88 -20.16
N LEU A 133 21.73 -32.93 -20.04
CA LEU A 133 20.35 -32.92 -20.55
C LEU A 133 19.49 -31.87 -19.85
N GLY A 134 19.64 -31.73 -18.53
CA GLY A 134 18.98 -30.68 -17.75
C GLY A 134 19.36 -29.28 -18.21
N PHE A 135 20.64 -29.04 -18.52
CA PHE A 135 21.12 -27.77 -19.05
C PHE A 135 20.57 -27.48 -20.45
N ILE A 136 20.58 -28.46 -21.36
CA ILE A 136 19.97 -28.30 -22.70
C ILE A 136 18.48 -27.92 -22.58
N ALA A 137 17.73 -28.62 -21.71
CA ALA A 137 16.33 -28.30 -21.45
C ALA A 137 16.16 -26.88 -20.90
N ALA A 138 17.06 -26.43 -20.02
CA ALA A 138 17.06 -25.07 -19.48
C ALA A 138 17.31 -24.01 -20.58
N VAL A 139 18.29 -24.22 -21.47
CA VAL A 139 18.56 -23.32 -22.61
C VAL A 139 17.35 -23.22 -23.53
N VAL A 140 16.73 -24.36 -23.86
CA VAL A 140 15.49 -24.39 -24.66
C VAL A 140 14.36 -23.64 -23.96
N ALA A 141 14.13 -23.91 -22.67
CA ALA A 141 13.08 -23.27 -21.90
C ALA A 141 13.25 -21.75 -21.83
N TRP A 142 14.48 -21.26 -21.61
CA TRP A 142 14.79 -19.83 -21.61
C TRP A 142 14.61 -19.18 -22.99
N SER A 143 15.00 -19.89 -24.06
CA SER A 143 14.75 -19.44 -25.43
C SER A 143 13.25 -19.28 -25.71
N LEU A 144 12.43 -20.26 -25.31
CA LEU A 144 10.98 -20.21 -25.46
C LEU A 144 10.36 -19.07 -24.65
N LEU A 145 10.79 -18.86 -23.40
CA LEU A 145 10.33 -17.75 -22.56
C LEU A 145 10.60 -16.40 -23.22
N THR A 146 11.79 -16.21 -23.79
CA THR A 146 12.17 -14.95 -24.44
C THR A 146 11.39 -14.72 -25.74
N LEU A 147 11.24 -15.75 -26.58
CA LEU A 147 10.46 -15.65 -27.82
C LEU A 147 8.98 -15.40 -27.55
N GLN A 148 8.45 -15.92 -26.45
CA GLN A 148 7.07 -15.74 -26.04
C GLN A 148 6.71 -14.29 -25.72
N ASP A 149 7.64 -13.53 -25.14
CA ASP A 149 7.46 -12.09 -24.95
C ASP A 149 7.34 -11.36 -26.30
N GLY A 150 8.12 -11.76 -27.29
CA GLY A 150 8.00 -11.32 -28.69
C GLY A 150 6.65 -11.66 -29.32
N VAL A 151 6.17 -12.89 -29.09
CA VAL A 151 4.85 -13.35 -29.59
C VAL A 151 3.71 -12.57 -28.96
N LEU A 152 3.70 -12.41 -27.63
CA LEU A 152 2.66 -11.66 -26.92
C LEU A 152 2.66 -10.18 -27.35
N THR A 153 3.83 -9.61 -27.60
CA THR A 153 3.98 -8.25 -28.13
C THR A 153 3.42 -8.14 -29.55
N GLY A 154 3.79 -9.06 -30.45
CA GLY A 154 3.28 -9.13 -31.83
C GLY A 154 1.77 -9.36 -31.92
N LEU A 155 1.19 -10.16 -31.00
CA LEU A 155 -0.25 -10.38 -30.86
C LEU A 155 -0.99 -9.22 -30.15
N ARG A 156 -0.32 -8.08 -29.92
CA ARG A 156 -0.84 -6.90 -29.19
C ARG A 156 -1.39 -7.21 -27.80
N SER A 157 -0.77 -8.18 -27.13
CA SER A 157 -1.17 -8.72 -25.83
C SER A 157 -0.05 -8.56 -24.78
N ALA A 158 0.78 -7.52 -24.91
CA ALA A 158 1.95 -7.22 -24.07
C ALA A 158 1.65 -7.06 -22.57
N LEU A 159 0.38 -6.93 -22.15
CA LEU A 159 -0.01 -6.96 -20.73
C LEU A 159 0.22 -8.31 -20.05
N TRP A 160 0.32 -9.40 -20.81
CA TRP A 160 0.61 -10.73 -20.26
C TRP A 160 2.10 -10.94 -19.97
N VAL A 161 2.98 -10.14 -20.58
CA VAL A 161 4.44 -10.16 -20.36
C VAL A 161 4.78 -9.88 -18.88
N PRO A 162 4.35 -8.74 -18.27
CA PRO A 162 4.60 -8.50 -16.85
C PRO A 162 3.96 -9.55 -15.94
N VAL A 163 2.80 -10.11 -16.30
CA VAL A 163 2.15 -11.16 -15.50
C VAL A 163 3.01 -12.43 -15.47
N GLY A 164 3.48 -12.88 -16.64
CA GLY A 164 4.34 -14.06 -16.76
C GLY A 164 5.66 -13.90 -16.04
N ASN A 165 6.34 -12.79 -16.26
CA ASN A 165 7.65 -12.51 -15.66
C ASN A 165 7.58 -12.24 -14.15
N THR A 166 6.48 -11.67 -13.66
CA THR A 166 6.22 -11.55 -12.21
C THR A 166 6.02 -12.93 -11.60
N LEU A 167 5.17 -13.77 -12.19
CA LEU A 167 4.95 -15.15 -11.72
C LEU A 167 6.26 -15.94 -11.70
N PHE A 168 7.03 -15.91 -12.80
CA PHE A 168 8.36 -16.50 -12.89
C PHE A 168 9.29 -15.99 -11.77
N SER A 169 9.33 -14.68 -11.56
CA SER A 169 10.25 -14.07 -10.58
C SER A 169 9.85 -14.30 -9.13
N THR A 170 8.57 -14.40 -8.82
CA THR A 170 8.08 -14.74 -7.48
C THR A 170 8.29 -16.22 -7.18
N VAL A 171 7.97 -17.10 -8.14
CA VAL A 171 8.16 -18.54 -7.97
C VAL A 171 9.63 -18.90 -7.82
N LYS A 172 10.53 -18.35 -8.65
CA LYS A 172 11.97 -18.64 -8.52
C LYS A 172 12.52 -18.20 -7.17
N LEU A 173 12.06 -17.08 -6.61
CA LEU A 173 12.47 -16.59 -5.29
C LEU A 173 11.99 -17.53 -4.18
N GLY A 174 10.74 -17.98 -4.21
CA GLY A 174 10.23 -18.95 -3.25
C GLY A 174 10.93 -20.31 -3.34
N LEU A 175 11.18 -20.79 -4.57
CA LEU A 175 11.90 -22.04 -4.81
C LEU A 175 13.37 -21.96 -4.38
N LEU A 176 14.04 -20.82 -4.55
CA LEU A 176 15.40 -20.62 -4.08
C LEU A 176 15.51 -20.83 -2.57
N ILE A 177 14.59 -20.24 -1.80
CA ILE A 177 14.57 -20.39 -0.34
C ILE A 177 14.25 -21.85 0.04
N ALA A 178 13.29 -22.48 -0.63
CA ALA A 178 12.95 -23.89 -0.38
C ALA A 178 14.11 -24.85 -0.71
N PHE A 179 14.84 -24.60 -1.80
CA PHE A 179 15.96 -25.43 -2.24
C PHE A 179 17.26 -25.16 -1.51
N ALA A 180 17.34 -24.10 -0.69
CA ALA A 180 18.54 -23.82 0.11
C ALA A 180 18.88 -24.98 1.04
N VAL A 181 17.87 -25.64 1.58
CA VAL A 181 18.04 -26.81 2.46
C VAL A 181 18.12 -28.12 1.67
N ALA A 182 17.31 -28.26 0.61
CA ALA A 182 17.16 -29.54 -0.09
C ALA A 182 18.26 -29.82 -1.13
N ILE A 183 18.77 -28.79 -1.81
CA ILE A 183 19.77 -28.91 -2.89
C ILE A 183 20.75 -27.72 -2.85
N PRO A 184 21.65 -27.66 -1.86
CA PRO A 184 22.46 -26.48 -1.53
C PRO A 184 23.54 -26.13 -2.57
N THR A 185 23.82 -27.00 -3.55
CA THR A 185 24.84 -26.75 -4.59
C THR A 185 24.22 -26.23 -5.89
N THR A 186 23.17 -26.88 -6.40
CA THR A 186 22.55 -26.53 -7.69
C THR A 186 21.24 -25.74 -7.55
N GLY A 187 20.74 -25.54 -6.33
CA GLY A 187 19.43 -24.91 -6.08
C GLY A 187 19.27 -23.50 -6.66
N VAL A 188 20.36 -22.72 -6.76
CA VAL A 188 20.35 -21.40 -7.42
C VAL A 188 19.96 -21.52 -8.90
N PHE A 189 20.54 -22.48 -9.64
CA PHE A 189 20.23 -22.71 -11.05
C PHE A 189 18.89 -23.43 -11.22
N VAL A 190 18.63 -24.47 -10.43
CA VAL A 190 17.40 -25.29 -10.53
C VAL A 190 16.14 -24.47 -10.23
N SER A 191 16.20 -23.53 -9.26
CA SER A 191 15.08 -22.62 -8.97
C SER A 191 14.67 -21.78 -10.19
N TRP A 192 15.63 -21.35 -11.01
CA TRP A 192 15.36 -20.66 -12.28
C TRP A 192 14.68 -21.61 -13.27
N VAL A 193 15.24 -22.80 -13.50
CA VAL A 193 14.73 -23.75 -14.50
C VAL A 193 13.28 -24.14 -14.21
N VAL A 194 12.99 -24.53 -12.96
CA VAL A 194 11.64 -24.92 -12.55
C VAL A 194 10.66 -23.75 -12.67
N ALA A 195 11.09 -22.55 -12.29
CA ALA A 195 10.23 -21.37 -12.39
C ALA A 195 9.88 -21.01 -13.84
N ILE A 196 10.79 -21.22 -14.81
CA ILE A 196 10.52 -20.94 -16.23
C ILE A 196 9.27 -21.71 -16.69
N ALA A 197 9.11 -22.98 -16.28
CA ALA A 197 7.97 -23.81 -16.64
C ALA A 197 6.62 -23.19 -16.20
N THR A 198 6.60 -22.53 -15.04
CA THR A 198 5.39 -21.86 -14.51
C THR A 198 4.94 -20.67 -15.34
N SER A 199 5.82 -20.11 -16.17
CA SER A 199 5.48 -19.04 -17.11
C SER A 199 5.24 -19.57 -18.52
N VAL A 200 6.16 -20.40 -19.04
CA VAL A 200 6.13 -20.88 -20.43
C VAL A 200 4.90 -21.73 -20.72
N ILE A 201 4.55 -22.65 -19.82
CA ILE A 201 3.44 -23.60 -20.06
C ILE A 201 2.07 -22.89 -20.09
N PRO A 202 1.68 -22.10 -19.06
CA PRO A 202 0.36 -21.46 -19.06
C PRO A 202 0.20 -20.40 -20.16
N LEU A 203 1.26 -19.60 -20.39
CA LEU A 203 1.23 -18.60 -21.45
C LEU A 203 1.28 -19.25 -22.84
N GLY A 204 1.98 -20.37 -22.99
CA GLY A 204 2.07 -21.10 -24.26
C GLY A 204 0.70 -21.67 -24.63
N TRP A 205 0.04 -22.27 -23.63
CA TRP A 205 -1.34 -22.71 -23.75
C TRP A 205 -2.27 -21.55 -24.12
N LEU A 206 -2.20 -20.42 -23.42
CA LEU A 206 -3.00 -19.22 -23.74
C LEU A 206 -2.79 -18.72 -25.17
N VAL A 207 -1.54 -18.68 -25.63
CA VAL A 207 -1.16 -18.26 -26.98
C VAL A 207 -1.83 -19.15 -28.03
N PHE A 208 -1.62 -20.47 -27.96
CA PHE A 208 -2.13 -21.39 -28.98
C PHE A 208 -3.64 -21.67 -28.89
N ARG A 209 -4.22 -21.75 -27.68
CA ARG A 209 -5.67 -22.03 -27.52
C ARG A 209 -6.56 -20.82 -27.73
N ARG A 210 -6.09 -19.59 -27.47
CA ARG A 210 -6.97 -18.42 -27.40
C ARG A 210 -6.50 -17.23 -28.21
N LEU A 211 -5.22 -16.84 -28.10
CA LEU A 211 -4.74 -15.61 -28.73
C LEU A 211 -4.51 -15.77 -30.24
N VAL A 212 -3.94 -16.89 -30.66
CA VAL A 212 -3.73 -17.20 -32.09
C VAL A 212 -5.05 -17.37 -32.84
N PRO A 213 -6.03 -18.18 -32.40
CA PRO A 213 -7.31 -18.31 -33.11
C PRO A 213 -8.04 -16.98 -33.26
N ARG A 214 -8.08 -16.18 -32.19
CA ARG A 214 -8.69 -14.84 -32.20
C ARG A 214 -7.98 -13.88 -33.15
N HIS A 215 -6.66 -13.94 -33.24
CA HIS A 215 -5.90 -13.10 -34.16
C HIS A 215 -6.19 -13.49 -35.62
N VAL A 216 -6.24 -14.80 -35.91
CA VAL A 216 -6.58 -15.32 -37.24
C VAL A 216 -7.97 -14.87 -37.68
N GLU A 217 -8.99 -14.97 -36.81
CA GLU A 217 -10.35 -14.49 -37.09
C GLU A 217 -10.39 -12.99 -37.46
N LEU A 218 -9.61 -12.16 -36.78
CA LEU A 218 -9.59 -10.70 -36.99
C LEU A 218 -8.81 -10.26 -38.24
N THR A 219 -7.89 -11.09 -38.74
CA THR A 219 -6.96 -10.73 -39.83
C THR A 219 -7.14 -11.55 -41.10
N ALA A 220 -7.98 -12.58 -41.10
CA ALA A 220 -8.19 -13.54 -42.20
C ALA A 220 -8.57 -12.94 -43.57
N HIS A 221 -9.06 -11.68 -43.60
CA HIS A 221 -9.55 -10.99 -44.80
C HIS A 221 -8.72 -9.75 -45.20
N ARG A 222 -7.63 -9.41 -44.48
CA ARG A 222 -6.96 -8.10 -44.63
C ARG A 222 -5.48 -8.13 -45.01
N THR A 223 -4.78 -9.28 -44.98
CA THR A 223 -3.32 -9.31 -45.13
C THR A 223 -2.78 -10.56 -45.83
N ASN A 224 -1.76 -10.39 -46.69
CA ASN A 224 -0.97 -11.48 -47.25
C ASN A 224 0.16 -11.88 -46.27
N PRO A 225 0.38 -13.19 -46.03
CA PRO A 225 1.42 -13.65 -45.12
C PRO A 225 2.83 -13.33 -45.68
N PRO A 226 3.80 -12.98 -44.83
CA PRO A 226 5.15 -12.64 -45.26
C PRO A 226 5.88 -13.84 -45.88
N THR A 227 6.71 -13.58 -46.88
CA THR A 227 7.55 -14.60 -47.52
C THR A 227 8.81 -14.88 -46.68
N LEU A 228 9.33 -16.11 -46.75
CA LEU A 228 10.57 -16.48 -46.05
C LEU A 228 11.77 -15.61 -46.48
N ARG A 229 11.77 -15.11 -47.73
CA ARG A 229 12.80 -14.20 -48.26
C ARG A 229 12.77 -12.83 -47.59
N GLU A 230 11.57 -12.30 -47.31
CA GLU A 230 11.41 -11.02 -46.60
C GLU A 230 11.80 -11.14 -45.13
N VAL A 231 11.42 -12.24 -44.47
CA VAL A 231 11.84 -12.54 -43.10
C VAL A 231 13.36 -12.71 -43.03
N GLY A 232 13.97 -13.45 -43.96
CA GLY A 232 15.41 -13.66 -44.04
C GLY A 232 16.21 -12.38 -44.28
N ARG A 233 15.74 -11.50 -45.19
CA ARG A 233 16.38 -10.20 -45.45
C ARG A 233 16.27 -9.24 -44.25
N PHE A 234 15.14 -9.27 -43.54
CA PHE A 234 14.98 -8.51 -42.30
C PHE A 234 15.92 -9.00 -41.21
N LEU A 235 15.99 -10.32 -41.01
CA LEU A 235 16.89 -10.93 -40.02
C LEU A 235 18.34 -10.58 -40.32
N ALA A 236 18.80 -10.68 -41.57
CA ALA A 236 20.19 -10.37 -41.95
C ALA A 236 20.62 -8.92 -41.66
N GLY A 237 19.70 -7.94 -41.78
CA GLY A 237 20.00 -6.53 -41.53
C GLY A 237 20.03 -6.12 -40.05
N ASP A 238 19.27 -6.82 -39.19
CA ASP A 238 19.21 -6.58 -37.74
C ASP A 238 20.20 -7.45 -36.95
N TYR A 239 20.78 -8.47 -37.60
CA TYR A 239 21.63 -9.49 -37.00
C TYR A 239 22.94 -8.95 -36.41
N THR A 240 23.67 -8.13 -37.16
CA THR A 240 25.07 -7.81 -36.85
C THR A 240 25.22 -6.94 -35.60
N GLY A 241 24.47 -5.84 -35.48
CA GLY A 241 24.54 -4.97 -34.30
C GLY A 241 23.98 -5.64 -33.04
N SER A 242 22.91 -6.42 -33.20
CA SER A 242 22.28 -7.20 -32.13
C SER A 242 23.21 -8.28 -31.57
N LEU A 243 23.99 -8.97 -32.41
CA LEU A 243 24.98 -9.96 -31.96
C LEU A 243 26.12 -9.32 -31.17
N PHE A 244 26.64 -8.17 -31.60
CA PHE A 244 27.68 -7.47 -30.84
C PHE A 244 27.15 -7.02 -29.48
N SER A 245 25.91 -6.52 -29.42
CA SER A 245 25.27 -6.17 -28.16
C SER A 245 25.03 -7.40 -27.28
N LEU A 246 24.63 -8.54 -27.86
CA LEU A 246 24.43 -9.80 -27.14
C LEU A 246 25.74 -10.28 -26.51
N ALA A 247 26.84 -10.23 -27.27
CA ALA A 247 28.16 -10.64 -26.78
C ALA A 247 28.60 -9.78 -25.60
N VAL A 248 28.48 -8.46 -25.67
CA VAL A 248 28.83 -7.57 -24.54
C VAL A 248 27.99 -7.90 -23.30
N VAL A 249 26.69 -8.15 -23.46
CA VAL A 249 25.77 -8.33 -22.32
C VAL A 249 25.88 -9.72 -21.67
N TYR A 250 26.05 -10.78 -22.47
CA TYR A 250 25.97 -12.16 -21.96
C TYR A 250 27.26 -12.98 -22.11
N LEU A 251 28.14 -12.65 -23.05
CA LEU A 251 29.43 -13.37 -23.17
C LEU A 251 30.44 -12.90 -22.12
N VAL A 252 30.43 -11.62 -21.75
CA VAL A 252 31.36 -11.08 -20.73
C VAL A 252 31.23 -11.83 -19.39
N PRO A 253 30.03 -12.04 -18.81
CA PRO A 253 29.90 -12.85 -17.59
C PRO A 253 30.35 -14.31 -17.77
N VAL A 254 30.18 -14.90 -18.95
CA VAL A 254 30.65 -16.27 -19.25
C VAL A 254 32.18 -16.34 -19.28
N LEU A 255 32.84 -15.36 -19.90
CA LEU A 255 34.30 -15.26 -19.96
C LEU A 255 34.94 -14.97 -18.62
N ILE A 256 34.25 -14.22 -17.75
CA ILE A 256 34.73 -13.96 -16.40
C ILE A 256 34.59 -15.24 -15.58
N ALA A 257 33.44 -15.90 -15.61
CA ALA A 257 33.22 -17.18 -14.94
C ALA A 257 34.22 -18.28 -15.37
N SER A 258 34.78 -18.22 -16.58
CA SER A 258 35.76 -19.19 -17.05
C SER A 258 37.19 -18.91 -16.59
N GLN A 259 37.48 -17.71 -16.09
CA GLN A 259 38.84 -17.27 -15.73
C GLN A 259 39.03 -17.00 -14.24
N VAL A 260 37.94 -16.86 -13.47
CA VAL A 260 37.99 -16.58 -12.03
C VAL A 260 37.42 -17.74 -11.22
N SER A 261 37.60 -17.70 -9.90
CA SER A 261 37.00 -18.68 -8.99
C SER A 261 35.47 -18.58 -8.98
N SER A 262 34.77 -19.62 -8.51
CA SER A 262 33.30 -19.56 -8.42
C SER A 262 32.85 -18.46 -7.45
N ALA A 263 33.49 -18.33 -6.29
CA ALA A 263 33.26 -17.21 -5.37
C ALA A 263 33.46 -15.83 -6.01
N ASP A 264 34.56 -15.60 -6.74
CA ASP A 264 34.80 -14.32 -7.43
C ASP A 264 33.76 -14.04 -8.51
N ASN A 265 33.30 -15.08 -9.21
CA ASN A 265 32.22 -14.95 -10.17
C ASN A 265 30.90 -14.54 -9.49
N ALA A 266 30.62 -15.01 -8.26
CA ALA A 266 29.46 -14.56 -7.49
C ALA A 266 29.55 -13.06 -7.17
N TYR A 267 30.73 -12.60 -6.71
CA TYR A 267 31.00 -11.19 -6.43
C TYR A 267 30.82 -10.32 -7.68
N PHE A 268 31.35 -10.76 -8.81
CA PHE A 268 31.16 -10.11 -10.10
C PHE A 268 29.68 -10.07 -10.51
N TYR A 269 28.99 -11.21 -10.47
CA TYR A 269 27.64 -11.35 -11.01
C TYR A 269 26.61 -10.51 -10.24
N ILE A 270 26.70 -10.49 -8.91
CA ILE A 270 25.84 -9.64 -8.08
C ILE A 270 26.11 -8.16 -8.38
N THR A 271 27.38 -7.78 -8.47
CA THR A 271 27.79 -6.38 -8.73
C THR A 271 27.34 -5.89 -10.11
N THR A 272 27.51 -6.70 -11.15
CA THR A 272 27.00 -6.37 -12.50
C THR A 272 25.48 -6.39 -12.57
N THR A 273 24.79 -7.15 -11.72
CA THR A 273 23.32 -7.14 -11.66
C THR A 273 22.80 -5.83 -11.06
N ILE A 274 23.45 -5.34 -10.00
CA ILE A 274 23.15 -4.02 -9.40
C ILE A 274 23.40 -2.92 -10.45
N GLY A 275 24.60 -2.89 -11.06
CA GLY A 275 24.94 -1.91 -12.10
C GLY A 275 24.03 -2.00 -13.33
N GLY A 276 23.70 -3.21 -13.78
CA GLY A 276 22.79 -3.48 -14.88
C GLY A 276 21.38 -2.93 -14.64
N THR A 277 20.89 -3.02 -13.40
CA THR A 277 19.58 -2.47 -13.01
C THR A 277 19.55 -0.94 -13.16
N VAL A 278 20.64 -0.25 -12.80
CA VAL A 278 20.78 1.20 -13.01
C VAL A 278 20.86 1.52 -14.52
N ASN A 279 21.60 0.73 -15.29
CA ASN A 279 21.75 0.91 -16.73
C ASN A 279 20.42 0.78 -17.51
N LEU A 280 19.47 -0.03 -17.02
CA LEU A 280 18.14 -0.16 -17.62
C LEU A 280 17.39 1.17 -17.68
N LEU A 281 17.63 2.09 -16.75
CA LEU A 281 16.98 3.41 -16.77
C LEU A 281 17.40 4.24 -17.98
N ALA A 282 18.70 4.24 -18.30
CA ALA A 282 19.25 4.93 -19.47
C ALA A 282 18.74 4.29 -20.78
N ILE A 283 18.71 2.96 -20.84
CA ILE A 283 18.22 2.21 -22.01
C ILE A 283 16.73 2.50 -22.27
N ASN A 284 15.90 2.49 -21.23
CA ASN A 284 14.46 2.76 -21.35
C ASN A 284 14.19 4.20 -21.79
N MET A 285 14.96 5.17 -21.29
CA MET A 285 14.87 6.57 -21.73
C MET A 285 15.30 6.73 -23.19
N GLY A 286 16.37 6.03 -23.62
CA GLY A 286 16.80 6.01 -25.01
C GLY A 286 15.78 5.36 -25.96
N ALA A 287 15.07 4.32 -25.51
CA ALA A 287 13.98 3.70 -26.27
C ALA A 287 12.83 4.68 -26.52
N SER A 288 12.42 5.46 -25.51
CA SER A 288 11.42 6.53 -25.70
C SER A 288 11.93 7.59 -26.68
N LEU A 289 13.15 8.13 -26.49
CA LEU A 289 13.70 9.11 -27.44
C LEU A 289 13.72 8.59 -28.90
N THR A 290 13.97 7.29 -29.09
CA THR A 290 13.91 6.65 -30.41
C THR A 290 12.49 6.70 -31.00
N VAL A 291 11.47 6.37 -30.20
CA VAL A 291 10.06 6.38 -30.63
C VAL A 291 9.62 7.80 -30.96
N GLU A 292 9.75 8.73 -30.02
CA GLU A 292 9.32 10.12 -30.22
C GLU A 292 10.13 10.81 -31.35
N GLY A 293 11.43 10.56 -31.43
CA GLY A 293 12.29 11.10 -32.49
C GLY A 293 12.03 10.55 -33.89
N SER A 294 11.43 9.36 -34.00
CA SER A 294 11.04 8.77 -35.29
C SER A 294 9.71 9.31 -35.83
N HIS A 295 8.83 9.82 -34.96
CA HIS A 295 7.54 10.39 -35.37
C HIS A 295 7.65 11.86 -35.76
N ASP A 296 8.52 12.63 -35.08
CA ASP A 296 8.74 14.05 -35.39
C ASP A 296 10.24 14.37 -35.55
N PRO A 297 10.81 14.14 -36.75
CA PRO A 297 12.21 14.42 -37.04
C PRO A 297 12.58 15.91 -36.91
N ALA A 298 11.61 16.83 -37.08
CA ALA A 298 11.85 18.27 -37.00
C ALA A 298 12.14 18.73 -35.55
N GLN A 299 11.58 18.02 -34.57
CA GLN A 299 11.82 18.26 -33.14
C GLN A 299 12.92 17.40 -32.52
N LEU A 300 13.61 16.57 -33.31
CA LEU A 300 14.62 15.62 -32.80
C LEU A 300 15.70 16.29 -31.94
N ALA A 301 16.17 17.48 -32.32
CA ALA A 301 17.17 18.23 -31.54
C ALA A 301 16.62 18.71 -30.17
N ALA A 302 15.35 19.14 -30.13
CA ALA A 302 14.68 19.56 -28.90
C ALA A 302 14.40 18.35 -27.98
N ASN A 303 13.89 17.25 -28.54
CA ASN A 303 13.62 16.00 -27.84
C ASN A 303 14.92 15.39 -27.28
N THR A 304 16.01 15.42 -28.05
CA THR A 304 17.34 14.96 -27.61
C THR A 304 17.88 15.78 -26.44
N ARG A 305 17.74 17.11 -26.48
CA ARG A 305 18.16 18.01 -25.38
C ARG A 305 17.35 17.75 -24.12
N ALA A 306 16.03 17.59 -24.26
CA ALA A 306 15.14 17.30 -23.14
C ALA A 306 15.45 15.94 -22.52
N ALA A 307 15.65 14.90 -23.34
CA ALA A 307 16.01 13.56 -22.91
C ALA A 307 17.36 13.53 -22.18
N LEU A 308 18.40 14.15 -22.76
CA LEU A 308 19.73 14.23 -22.16
C LEU A 308 19.69 14.95 -20.80
N ARG A 309 18.97 16.07 -20.69
CA ARG A 309 18.83 16.83 -19.44
C ARG A 309 18.10 16.02 -18.37
N ARG A 310 17.05 15.28 -18.74
CA ARG A 310 16.29 14.42 -17.82
C ARG A 310 17.14 13.23 -17.35
N MET A 311 17.79 12.53 -18.27
CA MET A 311 18.67 11.40 -17.93
C MET A 311 19.81 11.86 -17.01
N THR A 312 20.45 12.99 -17.31
CA THR A 312 21.55 13.52 -16.48
C THR A 312 21.09 13.88 -15.06
N ARG A 313 19.93 14.55 -14.92
CA ARG A 313 19.37 14.92 -13.61
C ARG A 313 19.02 13.74 -12.72
N ILE A 314 18.67 12.60 -13.32
CA ILE A 314 18.27 11.39 -12.58
C ILE A 314 19.49 10.49 -12.33
N MET A 315 20.33 10.30 -13.35
CA MET A 315 21.43 9.35 -13.27
C MET A 315 22.62 9.87 -12.48
N LEU A 316 22.96 11.16 -12.52
CA LEU A 316 24.09 11.68 -11.75
C LEU A 316 23.92 11.48 -10.22
N PRO A 317 22.77 11.80 -9.60
CA PRO A 317 22.55 11.50 -8.18
C PRO A 317 22.62 10.02 -7.87
N ILE A 318 22.03 9.16 -8.72
CA ILE A 318 22.05 7.70 -8.52
C ILE A 318 23.46 7.15 -8.63
N CYS A 319 24.25 7.60 -9.61
CA CYS A 319 25.65 7.19 -9.78
C CYS A 319 26.52 7.71 -8.63
N GLY A 320 26.32 8.96 -8.18
CA GLY A 320 27.04 9.51 -7.03
C GLY A 320 26.74 8.75 -5.75
N LEU A 321 25.46 8.46 -5.49
CA LEU A 321 25.04 7.64 -4.35
C LEU A 321 25.64 6.23 -4.45
N LEU A 322 25.53 5.57 -5.60
CA LEU A 322 26.05 4.21 -5.80
C LEU A 322 27.58 4.15 -5.64
N PHE A 323 28.30 5.19 -6.07
CA PHE A 323 29.75 5.27 -5.92
C PHE A 323 30.18 5.45 -4.46
N LEU A 324 29.53 6.35 -3.73
CA LEU A 324 29.84 6.65 -2.33
C LEU A 324 29.37 5.53 -1.39
N ALA A 325 28.16 5.02 -1.61
CA ALA A 325 27.55 3.97 -0.81
C ALA A 325 27.89 2.54 -1.30
N ALA A 326 28.75 2.38 -2.31
CA ALA A 326 29.18 1.06 -2.81
C ALA A 326 29.50 0.03 -1.71
N PRO A 327 30.32 0.35 -0.67
CA PRO A 327 30.60 -0.61 0.38
C PRO A 327 29.35 -0.96 1.21
N LEU A 328 28.53 0.03 1.56
CA LEU A 328 27.29 -0.17 2.32
C LEU A 328 26.28 -1.04 1.54
N VAL A 329 26.13 -0.78 0.24
CA VAL A 329 25.22 -1.52 -0.64
C VAL A 329 25.64 -2.99 -0.75
N LEU A 330 26.94 -3.26 -0.89
CA LEU A 330 27.45 -4.63 -1.01
C LEU A 330 27.47 -5.38 0.33
N HIS A 331 27.65 -4.68 1.46
CA HIS A 331 27.65 -5.27 2.79
C HIS A 331 26.30 -5.94 3.14
N VAL A 332 25.19 -5.46 2.56
CA VAL A 332 23.88 -6.12 2.66
C VAL A 332 23.91 -7.56 2.13
N PHE A 333 24.76 -7.86 1.14
CA PHE A 333 24.95 -9.19 0.56
C PHE A 333 26.00 -10.04 1.32
N GLY A 334 26.83 -9.42 2.16
CA GLY A 334 27.84 -10.07 2.99
C GLY A 334 29.18 -9.32 2.99
N ASP A 335 30.00 -9.57 4.01
CA ASP A 335 31.30 -8.92 4.19
C ASP A 335 32.27 -9.18 3.03
N ASP A 336 32.32 -10.43 2.57
CA ASP A 336 33.19 -10.83 1.46
C ASP A 336 32.82 -10.12 0.15
N TYR A 337 31.51 -9.89 -0.08
CA TYR A 337 31.01 -9.15 -1.25
C TYR A 337 31.46 -7.69 -1.19
N ALA A 338 31.38 -7.05 -0.02
CA ALA A 338 31.82 -5.68 0.17
C ALA A 338 33.32 -5.52 -0.03
N HIS A 339 34.12 -6.41 0.54
CA HIS A 339 35.58 -6.38 0.40
C HIS A 339 36.03 -6.59 -1.05
N ALA A 340 35.51 -7.63 -1.72
CA ALA A 340 35.98 -8.02 -3.04
C ALA A 340 35.46 -7.13 -4.17
N ALA A 341 34.22 -6.63 -4.09
CA ALA A 341 33.53 -6.03 -5.23
C ALA A 341 33.30 -4.51 -5.15
N THR A 342 33.64 -3.83 -4.06
CA THR A 342 33.48 -2.37 -3.93
C THR A 342 34.17 -1.58 -5.06
N PRO A 343 35.43 -1.86 -5.44
CA PRO A 343 36.08 -1.15 -6.54
C PRO A 343 35.35 -1.36 -7.88
N LEU A 344 34.85 -2.58 -8.12
CA LEU A 344 34.09 -2.93 -9.32
C LEU A 344 32.77 -2.15 -9.40
N LEU A 345 32.01 -2.07 -8.30
CA LEU A 345 30.74 -1.33 -8.27
C LEU A 345 30.95 0.17 -8.51
N ARG A 346 32.03 0.75 -7.99
CA ARG A 346 32.42 2.14 -8.25
C ARG A 346 32.69 2.38 -9.73
N TRP A 347 33.39 1.46 -10.40
CA TRP A 347 33.58 1.55 -11.85
C TRP A 347 32.24 1.48 -12.59
N PHE A 348 31.35 0.56 -12.24
CA PHE A 348 30.02 0.51 -12.87
C PHE A 348 29.18 1.78 -12.63
N ALA A 349 29.32 2.45 -11.49
CA ALA A 349 28.66 3.73 -11.24
C ALA A 349 29.17 4.82 -12.20
N VAL A 350 30.49 4.89 -12.44
CA VAL A 350 31.07 5.79 -13.45
C VAL A 350 30.59 5.42 -14.87
N GLY A 351 30.55 4.12 -15.16
CA GLY A 351 30.03 3.59 -16.42
C GLY A 351 28.59 4.01 -16.70
N ALA A 352 27.72 3.89 -15.70
CA ALA A 352 26.32 4.27 -15.82
C ALA A 352 26.16 5.77 -16.18
N ALA A 353 27.01 6.65 -15.63
CA ALA A 353 27.03 8.06 -16.00
C ALA A 353 27.46 8.29 -17.45
N LEU A 354 28.50 7.60 -17.93
CA LEU A 354 28.95 7.65 -19.33
C LEU A 354 27.87 7.10 -20.29
N ARG A 355 27.15 6.06 -19.85
CA ARG A 355 26.09 5.40 -20.60
C ARG A 355 24.95 6.35 -20.98
N VAL A 356 24.70 7.40 -20.20
CA VAL A 356 23.73 8.45 -20.54
C VAL A 356 24.01 9.07 -21.90
N VAL A 357 25.27 9.43 -22.16
CA VAL A 357 25.67 10.06 -23.43
C VAL A 357 25.58 9.05 -24.57
N MET A 358 26.09 7.83 -24.35
CA MET A 358 26.05 6.75 -25.33
C MET A 358 24.62 6.39 -25.74
N GLU A 359 23.73 6.11 -24.79
CA GLU A 359 22.34 5.70 -25.07
C GLU A 359 21.52 6.81 -25.73
N THR A 360 21.76 8.07 -25.35
CA THR A 360 21.12 9.22 -26.01
C THR A 360 21.54 9.29 -27.49
N TYR A 361 22.83 9.12 -27.79
CA TYR A 361 23.30 9.15 -29.17
C TYR A 361 22.85 7.92 -29.98
N PHE A 362 22.84 6.73 -29.37
CA PHE A 362 22.29 5.52 -29.99
C PHE A 362 20.81 5.67 -30.30
N ALA A 363 20.03 6.28 -29.39
CA ALA A 363 18.63 6.58 -29.64
C ALA A 363 18.43 7.55 -30.82
N VAL A 364 19.29 8.56 -30.96
CA VAL A 364 19.26 9.48 -32.12
C VAL A 364 19.58 8.73 -33.42
N LEU A 365 20.60 7.87 -33.43
CA LEU A 365 20.93 7.06 -34.61
C LEU A 365 19.79 6.12 -34.99
N ARG A 366 19.10 5.53 -34.01
CA ARG A 366 17.91 4.70 -34.23
C ARG A 366 16.75 5.52 -34.78
N ALA A 367 16.48 6.71 -34.24
CA ALA A 367 15.43 7.61 -34.73
C ALA A 367 15.67 8.07 -36.18
N GLN A 368 16.94 8.31 -36.54
CA GLN A 368 17.34 8.69 -37.92
C GLN A 368 17.47 7.48 -38.86
N SER A 369 17.18 6.26 -38.41
CA SER A 369 17.35 5.02 -39.18
C SER A 369 18.78 4.80 -39.72
N ARG A 370 19.81 5.33 -39.03
CA ARG A 370 21.23 5.17 -39.38
C ARG A 370 21.83 3.91 -38.74
N THR A 371 21.29 2.75 -39.12
CA THR A 371 21.61 1.44 -38.52
C THR A 371 23.08 1.02 -38.69
N ALA A 372 23.72 1.35 -39.82
CA ALA A 372 25.13 1.04 -40.06
C ALA A 372 26.09 1.75 -39.08
N GLY A 373 25.83 3.03 -38.78
CA GLY A 373 26.64 3.78 -37.82
C GLY A 373 26.46 3.28 -36.37
N LEU A 374 25.27 2.81 -36.03
CA LEU A 374 24.99 2.17 -34.74
C LEU A 374 25.71 0.83 -34.63
N ALA A 375 25.61 -0.02 -35.65
CA ALA A 375 26.26 -1.33 -35.68
C ALA A 375 27.80 -1.21 -35.58
N TRP A 376 28.40 -0.20 -36.21
CA TRP A 376 29.84 0.06 -36.10
C TRP A 376 30.25 0.42 -34.66
N LEU A 377 29.51 1.31 -33.98
CA LEU A 377 29.81 1.69 -32.60
C LEU A 377 29.59 0.53 -31.62
N GLN A 378 28.58 -0.30 -31.83
CA GLN A 378 28.35 -1.51 -31.05
C GLN A 378 29.43 -2.58 -31.29
N GLY A 379 29.89 -2.72 -32.53
CA GLY A 379 31.01 -3.61 -32.89
C GLY A 379 32.32 -3.16 -32.26
N LEU A 380 32.64 -1.87 -32.34
CA LEU A 380 33.81 -1.29 -31.67
C LEU A 380 33.75 -1.50 -30.16
N LEU A 381 32.60 -1.21 -29.53
CA LEU A 381 32.39 -1.45 -28.11
C LEU A 381 32.61 -2.92 -27.75
N CYS A 382 32.08 -3.84 -28.56
CA CYS A 382 32.23 -5.28 -28.34
C CYS A 382 33.68 -5.73 -28.38
N VAL A 383 34.42 -5.33 -29.42
CA VAL A 383 35.85 -5.67 -29.55
C VAL A 383 36.67 -5.11 -28.39
N LEU A 384 36.42 -3.85 -28.00
CA LEU A 384 37.12 -3.22 -26.89
C LEU A 384 36.80 -3.89 -25.55
N VAL A 385 35.52 -4.12 -25.24
CA VAL A 385 35.12 -4.73 -23.96
C VAL A 385 35.65 -6.16 -23.84
N LEU A 386 35.47 -6.99 -24.86
CA LEU A 386 35.95 -8.38 -24.82
C LEU A 386 37.48 -8.44 -24.79
N GLY A 387 38.15 -7.68 -25.67
CA GLY A 387 39.61 -7.66 -25.75
C GLY A 387 40.28 -7.14 -24.48
N LEU A 388 39.77 -6.04 -23.92
CA LEU A 388 40.29 -5.49 -22.66
C LEU A 388 39.94 -6.36 -21.45
N THR A 389 38.78 -7.02 -21.45
CA THR A 389 38.44 -7.97 -20.35
C THR A 389 39.43 -9.13 -20.34
N LEU A 390 39.71 -9.74 -21.50
CA LEU A 390 40.71 -10.82 -21.61
C LEU A 390 42.12 -10.35 -21.22
N LEU A 391 42.46 -9.09 -21.46
CA LEU A 391 43.77 -8.53 -21.16
C LEU A 391 43.94 -8.12 -19.68
N LEU A 392 42.93 -7.46 -19.10
CA LEU A 392 43.02 -6.82 -17.78
C LEU A 392 42.55 -7.72 -16.64
N LEU A 393 41.61 -8.65 -16.89
CA LEU A 393 41.09 -9.55 -15.86
C LEU A 393 42.21 -10.38 -15.20
N PRO A 394 43.16 -11.01 -15.93
CA PRO A 394 44.25 -11.77 -15.30
C PRO A 394 45.24 -10.91 -14.50
N ARG A 395 45.28 -9.59 -14.75
CA ARG A 395 46.27 -8.67 -14.15
C ARG A 395 45.73 -7.87 -12.97
N MET A 396 44.44 -7.57 -12.96
CA MET A 396 43.80 -6.66 -12.00
C MET A 396 42.61 -7.31 -11.27
N GLY A 397 42.37 -8.60 -11.47
CA GLY A 397 41.22 -9.32 -10.93
C GLY A 397 39.90 -8.70 -11.39
N LEU A 398 38.87 -8.77 -10.54
CA LEU A 398 37.53 -8.26 -10.83
C LEU A 398 37.51 -6.78 -11.23
N THR A 399 38.39 -5.96 -10.63
CA THR A 399 38.54 -4.54 -10.98
C THR A 399 38.94 -4.37 -12.45
N GLY A 400 39.74 -5.28 -13.00
CA GLY A 400 40.13 -5.30 -14.41
C GLY A 400 38.95 -5.40 -15.37
N ALA A 401 37.91 -6.16 -15.03
CA ALA A 401 36.66 -6.22 -15.81
C ALA A 401 35.92 -4.88 -15.81
N GLY A 402 35.83 -4.23 -14.64
CA GLY A 402 35.25 -2.88 -14.52
C GLY A 402 36.01 -1.86 -15.36
N VAL A 403 37.33 -1.82 -15.25
CA VAL A 403 38.19 -0.91 -16.03
C VAL A 403 38.05 -1.17 -17.53
N ALA A 404 38.00 -2.43 -17.96
CA ALA A 404 37.80 -2.81 -19.35
C ALA A 404 36.48 -2.26 -19.91
N GLU A 405 35.37 -2.46 -19.19
CA GLU A 405 34.05 -1.97 -19.61
C GLU A 405 34.01 -0.44 -19.66
N ILE A 406 34.51 0.23 -18.62
CA ILE A 406 34.41 1.71 -18.52
C ILE A 406 35.35 2.41 -19.50
N SER A 407 36.56 1.90 -19.70
CA SER A 407 37.49 2.46 -20.69
C SER A 407 36.92 2.33 -22.10
N SER A 408 36.29 1.20 -22.41
CA SER A 408 35.59 1.00 -23.69
C SER A 408 34.42 1.97 -23.86
N LEU A 409 33.59 2.14 -22.83
CA LEU A 409 32.51 3.13 -22.81
C LEU A 409 33.02 4.57 -22.99
N ALA A 410 34.13 4.92 -22.33
CA ALA A 410 34.74 6.24 -22.44
C ALA A 410 35.20 6.53 -23.87
N VAL A 411 35.79 5.56 -24.57
CA VAL A 411 36.16 5.69 -25.99
C VAL A 411 34.92 5.92 -26.86
N ILE A 412 33.84 5.15 -26.67
CA ILE A 412 32.60 5.35 -27.41
C ILE A 412 32.00 6.72 -27.13
N VAL A 413 31.99 7.17 -25.88
CA VAL A 413 31.49 8.49 -25.49
C VAL A 413 32.35 9.60 -26.07
N ALA A 414 33.67 9.46 -26.13
CA ALA A 414 34.55 10.43 -26.78
C ALA A 414 34.24 10.60 -28.28
N LEU A 415 33.83 9.52 -28.96
CA LEU A 415 33.40 9.55 -30.36
C LEU A 415 31.95 10.08 -30.54
N ALA A 416 31.07 9.78 -29.59
CA ALA A 416 29.64 10.12 -29.64
C ALA A 416 29.35 11.55 -29.18
N ALA A 417 30.02 12.04 -28.13
CA ALA A 417 29.73 13.32 -27.49
C ALA A 417 29.86 14.53 -28.44
N PRO A 418 30.88 14.66 -29.30
CA PRO A 418 30.99 15.77 -30.25
C PRO A 418 29.85 15.75 -31.28
N LYS A 419 29.45 14.56 -31.74
CA LYS A 419 28.37 14.37 -32.70
C LYS A 419 27.01 14.67 -32.06
N LEU A 420 26.79 14.19 -30.85
CA LEU A 420 25.60 14.50 -30.05
C LEU A 420 25.51 16.00 -29.75
N TYR A 421 26.62 16.66 -29.41
CA TYR A 421 26.67 18.10 -29.17
C TYR A 421 26.27 18.92 -30.41
N ARG A 422 26.73 18.54 -31.60
CA ARG A 422 26.30 19.17 -32.87
C ARG A 422 24.80 19.05 -33.09
N ILE A 423 24.23 17.86 -32.85
CA ILE A 423 22.78 17.60 -32.98
C ILE A 423 21.97 18.37 -31.95
N VAL A 424 22.49 18.53 -30.73
CA VAL A 424 21.86 19.35 -29.70
C VAL A 424 22.01 20.85 -30.02
N ARG A 425 22.94 21.27 -30.89
CA ARG A 425 23.09 22.70 -31.26
C ARG A 425 22.32 23.14 -32.50
N THR A 426 21.78 22.22 -33.30
CA THR A 426 20.92 22.61 -34.43
C THR A 426 19.69 23.35 -33.93
N ALA A 427 19.47 24.57 -34.42
CA ALA A 427 18.33 25.41 -34.06
C ALA A 427 17.02 24.71 -34.49
N PRO A 428 15.95 24.78 -33.68
CA PRO A 428 14.65 24.30 -34.12
C PRO A 428 14.22 25.07 -35.38
N PRO A 429 13.69 24.40 -36.42
CA PRO A 429 13.13 25.11 -37.56
C PRO A 429 12.01 26.02 -37.07
N THR A 430 12.07 27.30 -37.42
CA THR A 430 11.00 28.27 -37.17
C THR A 430 9.73 27.70 -37.81
N PRO A 431 8.60 27.59 -37.10
CA PRO A 431 7.38 27.07 -37.71
C PRO A 431 7.04 27.98 -38.90
N ALA A 432 7.06 27.41 -40.10
CA ALA A 432 6.52 28.08 -41.27
C ALA A 432 5.05 28.34 -40.97
N VAL A 433 4.66 29.62 -40.97
CA VAL A 433 3.26 30.02 -40.96
C VAL A 433 2.66 29.45 -42.24
N VAL A 434 2.04 28.28 -42.14
CA VAL A 434 1.25 27.73 -43.23
C VAL A 434 0.01 28.62 -43.31
N ALA A 435 0.00 29.48 -44.32
CA ALA A 435 -1.19 30.18 -44.75
C ALA A 435 -2.32 29.16 -44.90
N ALA A 436 -3.42 29.37 -44.19
CA ALA A 436 -4.64 28.62 -44.43
C ALA A 436 -5.04 28.84 -45.90
N PRO A 437 -5.50 27.80 -46.62
CA PRO A 437 -5.89 27.95 -48.01
C PRO A 437 -7.04 28.95 -48.14
N ASP A 438 -6.86 29.87 -49.08
CA ASP A 438 -7.78 30.94 -49.42
C ASP A 438 -9.19 30.42 -49.70
N GLY A 439 -10.15 31.03 -49.01
CA GLY A 439 -11.58 30.89 -49.21
C GLY A 439 -12.21 32.26 -49.01
N ASP A 440 -11.96 33.11 -50.00
CA ASP A 440 -12.55 34.43 -50.22
C ASP A 440 -14.04 34.48 -49.85
N LEU A 441 -14.41 35.43 -49.00
CA LEU A 441 -15.68 36.15 -49.04
C LEU A 441 -15.56 37.42 -48.19
N ALA A 442 -15.61 38.54 -48.89
CA ALA A 442 -15.83 39.91 -48.44
C ALA A 442 -14.58 40.76 -48.16
N ASP A 443 -13.86 41.08 -49.24
CA ASP A 443 -13.76 42.49 -49.61
C ASP A 443 -15.18 43.08 -49.65
N LEU A 444 -15.52 43.94 -48.69
CA LEU A 444 -16.51 45.02 -48.78
C LEU A 444 -16.61 45.68 -47.40
N GLY A 445 -15.99 46.86 -47.21
CA GLY A 445 -16.41 47.74 -46.13
C GLY A 445 -15.51 48.85 -45.57
N THR A 446 -14.36 49.20 -46.18
CA THR A 446 -13.73 50.57 -46.13
C THR A 446 -13.35 51.19 -44.74
N PRO A 447 -12.67 52.36 -44.65
CA PRO A 447 -11.24 52.42 -44.29
C PRO A 447 -10.89 53.36 -43.11
N ASP A 448 -9.60 53.35 -42.77
CA ASP A 448 -8.82 54.31 -41.96
C ASP A 448 -9.04 54.36 -40.43
N VAL A 449 -7.97 54.12 -39.65
CA VAL A 449 -7.04 55.16 -39.20
C VAL A 449 -5.90 54.53 -38.36
N THR A 450 -4.72 54.96 -38.76
CA THR A 450 -3.34 54.87 -38.25
C THR A 450 -3.02 54.77 -36.74
N THR A 451 -1.79 54.26 -36.52
CA THR A 451 -0.78 54.61 -35.49
C THR A 451 -0.80 53.92 -34.12
N GLY A 452 0.35 53.31 -33.78
CA GLY A 452 0.63 52.87 -32.41
C GLY A 452 1.76 51.86 -32.27
N ALA A 453 2.93 52.12 -32.87
CA ALA A 453 4.13 51.33 -32.60
C ALA A 453 4.52 51.41 -31.10
N LYS A 454 4.50 50.26 -30.41
CA LYS A 454 5.30 50.05 -29.19
C LYS A 454 6.27 48.90 -29.43
N ARG A 455 7.54 49.25 -29.60
CA ARG A 455 8.70 48.36 -29.49
C ARG A 455 8.61 47.57 -28.17
N GLN A 456 8.34 46.28 -28.25
CA GLN A 456 8.48 45.36 -27.13
C GLN A 456 9.88 44.76 -27.16
N GLY A 457 10.62 44.91 -26.06
CA GLY A 457 12.02 44.49 -25.95
C GLY A 457 12.21 42.96 -25.88
N PRO A 458 13.47 42.50 -26.00
CA PRO A 458 13.82 41.08 -26.16
C PRO A 458 13.41 40.17 -24.99
N GLY A 459 13.00 40.73 -23.84
CA GLY A 459 12.50 39.98 -22.69
C GLY A 459 11.08 39.41 -22.84
N GLN A 460 10.26 39.94 -23.74
CA GLN A 460 8.88 39.45 -23.96
C GLN A 460 8.82 38.39 -25.07
N ALA A 461 9.74 38.46 -26.05
CA ALA A 461 9.96 37.41 -27.05
C ALA A 461 10.44 36.10 -26.41
N LEU A 462 11.29 36.17 -25.37
CA LEU A 462 11.71 34.99 -24.61
C LEU A 462 10.55 34.35 -23.81
N ARG A 463 9.55 35.14 -23.43
CA ARG A 463 8.35 34.70 -22.70
C ARG A 463 7.33 34.04 -23.62
N GLY A 464 7.18 34.55 -24.86
CA GLY A 464 6.34 33.95 -25.89
C GLY A 464 6.88 32.62 -26.42
N THR A 465 8.21 32.44 -26.50
CA THR A 465 8.81 31.16 -26.92
C THR A 465 8.76 30.06 -25.85
N LEU A 466 8.40 30.40 -24.61
CA LEU A 466 8.24 29.43 -23.51
C LEU A 466 6.80 28.92 -23.36
N ASP A 467 5.83 29.49 -24.09
CA ASP A 467 4.39 29.32 -23.80
C ASP A 467 3.55 28.67 -24.93
N SER A 468 4.15 28.11 -25.99
CA SER A 468 3.33 27.42 -27.01
C SER A 468 3.97 26.17 -27.66
N ASP A 469 3.20 25.09 -27.55
CA ASP A 469 3.08 23.93 -28.46
C ASP A 469 4.07 22.76 -28.41
N THR A 470 4.68 22.47 -27.25
CA THR A 470 5.41 21.20 -27.02
C THR A 470 5.08 20.50 -25.70
N LEU A 471 3.85 20.69 -25.19
CA LEU A 471 3.40 20.17 -23.89
C LEU A 471 2.57 18.88 -23.92
N HIS A 472 2.65 18.09 -24.99
CA HIS A 472 2.04 16.76 -25.05
C HIS A 472 3.12 15.70 -25.25
N LEU A 473 3.82 15.28 -24.18
CA LEU A 473 4.45 13.94 -23.99
C LEU A 473 5.53 13.97 -22.89
N ALA A 474 5.09 13.92 -21.64
CA ALA A 474 5.78 13.37 -20.48
C ALA A 474 4.88 13.62 -19.27
N VAL A 475 4.93 12.74 -18.28
CA VAL A 475 4.26 12.95 -16.98
C VAL A 475 4.73 14.28 -16.38
N GLN A 476 4.01 15.36 -16.66
CA GLN A 476 4.04 16.54 -15.83
C GLN A 476 3.38 16.14 -14.51
N LEU A 477 4.18 16.10 -13.44
CA LEU A 477 3.74 16.69 -12.18
C LEU A 477 3.42 18.15 -12.49
N ASN A 478 2.21 18.38 -12.99
CA ASN A 478 1.73 19.69 -13.38
C ASN A 478 1.48 20.47 -12.10
N LEU A 479 2.52 21.15 -11.63
CA LEU A 479 2.46 22.12 -10.55
C LEU A 479 1.79 23.42 -11.02
N ASP A 480 1.65 23.64 -12.34
CA ASP A 480 0.86 24.74 -12.89
C ASP A 480 -0.49 24.25 -13.47
N HIS A 481 -1.53 24.54 -12.68
CA HIS A 481 -2.91 24.78 -13.08
C HIS A 481 -3.90 23.64 -13.37
N GLN A 482 -4.14 22.84 -12.34
CA GLN A 482 -5.55 22.63 -11.93
C GLN A 482 -6.12 23.80 -11.11
N GLU A 483 -5.27 24.67 -10.55
CA GLU A 483 -5.63 25.83 -9.71
C GLU A 483 -6.26 27.01 -10.48
N ARG A 484 -6.21 27.01 -11.83
CA ARG A 484 -6.96 27.96 -12.68
C ARG A 484 -8.36 27.46 -13.08
N ARG A 485 -8.76 26.25 -12.68
CA ARG A 485 -10.15 25.81 -12.87
C ARG A 485 -11.02 26.52 -11.84
N PRO A 486 -12.21 27.02 -12.21
CA PRO A 486 -13.21 27.44 -11.24
C PRO A 486 -13.39 26.32 -10.21
N ASP A 487 -13.54 26.66 -8.93
CA ASP A 487 -13.92 25.66 -7.94
C ASP A 487 -15.35 25.19 -8.27
N VAL A 488 -15.45 24.10 -9.03
CA VAL A 488 -16.73 23.57 -9.53
C VAL A 488 -17.38 22.60 -8.54
N ARG A 489 -16.94 22.65 -7.27
CA ARG A 489 -17.55 21.93 -6.16
C ARG A 489 -18.98 22.41 -5.94
N PRO A 490 -19.91 21.50 -5.59
CA PRO A 490 -21.26 21.89 -5.22
C PRO A 490 -21.20 22.80 -3.98
N GLY A 491 -21.85 23.97 -4.03
CA GLY A 491 -22.03 24.81 -2.85
C GLY A 491 -22.96 24.14 -1.81
N PRO A 492 -23.05 24.66 -0.58
CA PRO A 492 -23.91 24.10 0.48
C PRO A 492 -25.38 23.90 0.06
N ALA A 493 -25.86 24.68 -0.91
CA ALA A 493 -27.21 24.60 -1.47
C ALA A 493 -27.41 23.50 -2.53
N THR A 494 -26.37 22.71 -2.87
CA THR A 494 -26.46 21.70 -3.93
C THR A 494 -26.64 20.30 -3.33
N PRO A 495 -27.68 19.51 -3.71
CA PRO A 495 -27.90 18.18 -3.15
C PRO A 495 -26.74 17.22 -3.43
N ALA A 496 -26.24 16.52 -2.40
CA ALA A 496 -25.15 15.53 -2.50
C ALA A 496 -25.45 14.31 -3.39
N HIS A 497 -26.73 14.06 -3.66
CA HIS A 497 -27.20 13.03 -4.59
C HIS A 497 -27.47 13.68 -5.93
N GLY A 498 -26.46 13.69 -6.82
CA GLY A 498 -26.56 14.13 -8.22
C GLY A 498 -27.52 13.29 -9.06
N THR A 499 -28.80 13.35 -8.71
CA THR A 499 -29.93 13.12 -9.59
C THR A 499 -30.18 14.47 -10.26
N PRO A 500 -30.26 14.57 -11.59
CA PRO A 500 -30.91 15.73 -12.18
C PRO A 500 -32.28 15.81 -11.50
N ALA A 501 -32.67 16.97 -11.01
CA ALA A 501 -34.09 17.19 -10.77
C ALA A 501 -34.79 16.77 -12.05
N ALA A 502 -35.79 15.88 -11.95
CA ALA A 502 -36.81 15.81 -12.97
C ALA A 502 -37.56 17.15 -12.86
N GLY A 503 -36.97 18.21 -13.42
CA GLY A 503 -37.68 19.42 -13.75
C GLY A 503 -38.58 19.04 -14.92
N GLY A 504 -39.85 18.82 -14.61
CA GLY A 504 -40.89 19.01 -15.62
C GLY A 504 -40.91 20.49 -16.00
N GLY A 505 -41.28 20.75 -17.25
CA GLY A 505 -41.55 22.09 -17.75
C GLY A 505 -40.45 22.62 -18.66
N GLU A 506 -40.82 22.77 -19.93
CA GLU A 506 -40.12 23.45 -21.01
C GLU A 506 -39.59 24.81 -20.56
N ASP A 507 -38.28 25.09 -20.72
CA ASP A 507 -37.68 26.41 -21.00
C ASP A 507 -36.14 26.42 -20.89
N ASP A 508 -35.45 25.39 -21.38
CA ASP A 508 -34.01 25.50 -21.65
C ASP A 508 -33.60 24.68 -22.89
N MET A 509 -34.13 25.11 -24.04
CA MET A 509 -33.64 24.71 -25.37
C MET A 509 -32.72 25.80 -25.93
N GLY A 510 -31.80 26.31 -25.10
CA GLY A 510 -30.88 27.38 -25.49
C GLY A 510 -29.52 26.94 -26.04
N HIS A 511 -29.08 25.69 -25.86
CA HIS A 511 -27.73 25.25 -26.29
C HIS A 511 -27.76 23.88 -26.97
N ARG A 512 -28.19 23.84 -28.23
CA ARG A 512 -27.81 22.77 -29.16
C ARG A 512 -26.61 23.24 -29.99
N PRO A 513 -25.53 22.43 -30.10
CA PRO A 513 -24.38 22.79 -30.91
C PRO A 513 -24.78 22.94 -32.39
N THR A 514 -24.21 23.95 -33.04
CA THR A 514 -24.59 24.56 -34.33
C THR A 514 -24.58 23.65 -35.57
N TRP A 515 -24.15 22.39 -35.46
CA TRP A 515 -24.12 21.46 -36.60
C TRP A 515 -25.47 20.75 -36.86
N ALA A 516 -26.48 20.96 -36.01
CA ALA A 516 -27.76 20.24 -36.06
C ALA A 516 -28.93 21.01 -36.70
N LEU A 517 -28.71 22.19 -37.28
CA LEU A 517 -29.76 22.95 -37.96
C LEU A 517 -29.63 22.78 -39.48
N LYS A 518 -30.54 21.99 -40.07
CA LYS A 518 -30.82 22.02 -41.51
C LYS A 518 -32.11 22.80 -41.72
N SER A 519 -32.02 23.84 -42.55
CA SER A 519 -33.06 24.71 -43.11
C SER A 519 -33.34 26.03 -42.35
N PRO A 520 -33.43 27.17 -43.06
CA PRO A 520 -33.69 28.48 -42.46
C PRO A 520 -35.21 28.76 -42.32
N PRO A 521 -35.65 29.44 -41.23
CA PRO A 521 -36.97 30.06 -41.15
C PRO A 521 -36.94 31.55 -41.58
N PRO A 522 -38.11 32.17 -41.90
CA PRO A 522 -38.22 33.48 -42.55
C PRO A 522 -38.01 34.66 -41.58
N PRO A 523 -37.82 35.91 -42.08
CA PRO A 523 -37.41 37.04 -41.24
C PRO A 523 -38.60 37.69 -40.51
N ALA A 524 -38.38 38.05 -39.25
CA ALA A 524 -39.29 38.86 -38.43
C ALA A 524 -38.54 40.07 -37.81
N PRO A 525 -39.25 41.17 -37.49
CA PRO A 525 -38.74 42.54 -37.61
C PRO A 525 -37.99 43.06 -36.37
N ARG A 526 -37.17 44.10 -36.59
CA ARG A 526 -36.35 44.80 -35.59
C ARG A 526 -37.18 45.49 -34.50
N PRO A 527 -36.73 45.50 -33.23
CA PRO A 527 -37.15 46.49 -32.25
C PRO A 527 -36.13 47.65 -32.10
N PRO A 528 -36.56 48.83 -31.60
CA PRO A 528 -35.78 50.07 -31.57
C PRO A 528 -34.94 50.25 -30.29
N ALA A 529 -34.14 51.32 -30.32
CA ALA A 529 -32.95 51.60 -29.53
C ALA A 529 -33.14 52.05 -28.05
N GLU A 530 -32.03 51.87 -27.32
CA GLU A 530 -31.55 52.38 -26.03
C GLU A 530 -32.25 53.57 -25.35
N ARG A 531 -32.24 53.52 -24.00
CA ARG A 531 -31.74 54.60 -23.12
C ARG A 531 -31.62 54.15 -21.63
N GLU A 532 -30.43 54.32 -21.06
CA GLU A 532 -30.18 54.54 -19.62
C GLU A 532 -30.50 56.02 -19.26
N PRO A 533 -30.67 56.46 -17.97
CA PRO A 533 -29.80 56.18 -16.80
C PRO A 533 -30.47 56.09 -15.39
N ALA A 534 -29.64 55.90 -14.35
CA ALA A 534 -29.87 55.66 -12.89
C ALA A 534 -30.48 56.84 -12.07
N PRO A 535 -30.48 56.93 -10.69
CA PRO A 535 -30.23 55.98 -9.56
C PRO A 535 -31.18 56.13 -8.30
N ALA A 536 -30.83 55.46 -7.15
CA ALA A 536 -31.22 55.68 -5.72
C ALA A 536 -32.54 55.01 -5.21
N SER A 537 -32.77 54.55 -3.95
CA SER A 537 -32.08 54.45 -2.65
C SER A 537 -33.02 53.76 -1.62
N ALA A 538 -32.48 53.09 -0.57
CA ALA A 538 -33.03 52.93 0.81
C ALA A 538 -34.45 52.28 1.00
N THR A 539 -34.88 51.55 2.03
CA THR A 539 -34.49 51.24 3.43
C THR A 539 -35.49 50.18 3.96
N SER A 540 -35.09 49.40 5.00
CA SER A 540 -35.82 48.90 6.22
C SER A 540 -37.36 48.61 6.14
N GLU A 541 -38.02 47.69 6.84
CA GLU A 541 -37.83 46.98 8.12
C GLU A 541 -39.10 46.09 8.36
N THR A 542 -39.02 45.08 9.26
CA THR A 542 -40.06 44.50 10.20
C THR A 542 -41.58 44.51 9.88
N SER A 543 -42.49 43.62 10.30
CA SER A 543 -42.57 42.50 11.26
C SER A 543 -44.03 41.96 11.32
N ALA A 544 -44.20 40.69 11.72
CA ALA A 544 -45.25 40.12 12.61
C ALA A 544 -46.77 39.96 12.24
N THR A 545 -47.21 38.68 12.37
CA THR A 545 -48.34 38.09 13.17
C THR A 545 -49.82 38.00 12.72
N SER A 546 -50.38 36.80 13.02
CA SER A 546 -51.75 36.43 13.51
C SER A 546 -52.91 36.40 12.48
N GLU A 547 -53.97 35.58 12.51
CA GLU A 547 -54.39 34.27 13.07
C GLU A 547 -55.74 33.88 12.39
N ALA A 548 -56.01 32.57 12.29
CA ALA A 548 -57.26 31.81 12.48
C ALA A 548 -58.59 31.99 11.68
N SER A 549 -59.15 30.78 11.43
CA SER A 549 -60.54 30.25 11.54
C SER A 549 -61.54 30.27 10.35
N ASP A 550 -61.80 29.03 9.86
CA ASP A 550 -63.06 28.26 9.92
C ASP A 550 -64.12 28.13 8.79
N THR A 551 -64.51 26.84 8.62
CA THR A 551 -65.84 26.21 8.31
C THR A 551 -66.37 25.91 6.89
N SER A 552 -66.37 24.59 6.57
CA SER A 552 -67.46 23.65 6.14
C SER A 552 -68.36 23.81 4.89
N GLY A 553 -68.61 22.67 4.18
CA GLY A 553 -69.94 22.36 3.56
C GLY A 553 -70.04 21.54 2.23
N VAL A 554 -70.05 20.19 2.30
CA VAL A 554 -71.09 19.19 1.84
C VAL A 554 -71.62 19.03 0.36
N ASP A 555 -71.61 17.73 -0.08
CA ASP A 555 -72.44 16.87 -0.99
C ASP A 555 -72.74 17.06 -2.50
N GLY A 556 -72.72 15.92 -3.24
CA GLY A 556 -73.91 15.46 -4.01
C GLY A 556 -73.80 15.01 -5.49
N THR A 557 -73.71 13.69 -5.70
CA THR A 557 -73.93 12.78 -6.88
C THR A 557 -74.79 13.14 -8.13
N SER A 558 -74.40 12.60 -9.31
CA SER A 558 -75.15 11.68 -10.23
C SER A 558 -74.79 11.88 -11.73
N GLY A 559 -74.86 10.83 -12.56
CA GLY A 559 -74.31 10.82 -13.94
C GLY A 559 -75.32 10.50 -15.06
N ILE A 560 -74.79 10.27 -16.28
CA ILE A 560 -75.19 9.30 -17.36
C ILE A 560 -74.81 9.81 -18.78
N ASP A 561 -74.17 8.89 -19.53
CA ASP A 561 -74.03 8.65 -20.99
C ASP A 561 -73.45 9.66 -22.03
N GLY A 562 -72.46 9.17 -22.79
CA GLY A 562 -72.69 8.91 -24.23
C GLY A 562 -71.93 9.69 -25.33
N ALA A 563 -70.73 9.18 -25.68
CA ALA A 563 -70.16 9.07 -27.04
C ALA A 563 -69.41 10.23 -27.77
N SER A 564 -68.27 9.80 -28.35
CA SER A 564 -67.53 10.25 -29.54
C SER A 564 -66.38 11.28 -29.43
N ASP A 565 -65.20 10.75 -29.75
CA ASP A 565 -64.08 11.30 -30.53
C ASP A 565 -63.30 12.56 -30.12
N THR A 566 -62.12 12.23 -29.57
CA THR A 566 -60.76 12.63 -29.98
C THR A 566 -60.35 14.10 -30.15
N ALA A 567 -59.33 14.40 -29.33
CA ALA A 567 -58.13 15.20 -29.63
C ALA A 567 -58.17 16.72 -29.40
N GLY A 568 -57.61 17.09 -28.23
CA GLY A 568 -56.36 17.85 -28.26
C GLY A 568 -56.45 19.34 -27.95
N ALA A 569 -56.86 19.70 -26.74
CA ALA A 569 -56.65 21.02 -26.16
C ALA A 569 -55.52 20.97 -25.13
N PHE A 570 -54.57 21.90 -25.23
CA PHE A 570 -53.84 22.40 -24.06
C PHE A 570 -53.82 23.91 -24.16
N ASP A 571 -54.78 24.51 -23.45
CA ASP A 571 -54.78 25.91 -23.07
C ASP A 571 -54.19 26.02 -21.66
N THR A 572 -53.32 27.00 -21.49
CA THR A 572 -52.46 27.21 -20.32
C THR A 572 -53.23 27.87 -19.18
N ALA A 573 -53.38 27.17 -18.05
CA ALA A 573 -53.77 27.77 -16.78
C ALA A 573 -52.72 27.44 -15.70
N VAL A 574 -52.18 28.50 -15.12
CA VAL A 574 -51.19 28.51 -14.04
C VAL A 574 -51.76 27.84 -12.78
N LEU A 575 -51.15 26.74 -12.32
CA LEU A 575 -51.44 26.13 -11.02
C LEU A 575 -50.26 26.34 -10.07
N ALA A 576 -50.54 27.04 -8.97
CA ALA A 576 -49.65 27.19 -7.83
C ALA A 576 -49.21 25.82 -7.25
N PRO A 577 -47.99 25.69 -6.69
CA PRO A 577 -47.51 24.44 -6.13
C PRO A 577 -48.34 24.01 -4.90
N PRO A 578 -48.56 22.69 -4.69
CA PRO A 578 -49.37 22.22 -3.57
C PRO A 578 -48.67 22.55 -2.25
N ALA A 579 -49.41 23.16 -1.33
CA ALA A 579 -48.97 23.37 0.05
C ALA A 579 -48.62 22.01 0.69
N THR A 580 -47.39 21.87 1.18
CA THR A 580 -46.98 20.75 2.02
C THR A 580 -47.83 20.72 3.29
N PRO A 581 -48.53 19.63 3.63
CA PRO A 581 -49.26 19.56 4.88
C PRO A 581 -48.28 19.64 6.05
N THR A 582 -48.46 20.62 6.92
CA THR A 582 -47.79 20.71 8.23
C THR A 582 -48.10 19.45 9.03
N ALA A 583 -47.10 18.59 9.21
CA ALA A 583 -47.24 17.36 9.98
C ALA A 583 -47.50 17.68 11.46
N THR A 584 -48.68 17.31 11.94
CA THR A 584 -48.99 17.33 13.39
C THR A 584 -48.03 16.43 14.15
N PRO A 585 -47.62 16.77 15.39
CA PRO A 585 -46.76 15.92 16.21
C PRO A 585 -47.51 14.62 16.56
N ARG A 586 -47.21 13.54 15.83
CA ARG A 586 -47.77 12.20 16.06
C ARG A 586 -47.36 11.65 17.42
N THR A 587 -48.32 11.15 18.18
CA THR A 587 -48.12 10.53 19.48
C THR A 587 -47.32 9.21 19.35
N LEU A 588 -46.73 8.73 20.47
CA LEU A 588 -45.95 7.48 20.48
C LEU A 588 -46.81 6.26 20.07
N ARG A 589 -48.12 6.33 20.34
CA ARG A 589 -49.13 5.31 19.96
C ARG A 589 -49.33 5.23 18.44
N ASP A 590 -49.40 6.38 17.75
CA ASP A 590 -49.53 6.44 16.29
C ASP A 590 -48.27 5.96 15.56
N ARG A 591 -47.09 6.13 16.18
CA ARG A 591 -45.82 5.61 15.65
C ARG A 591 -45.70 4.10 15.80
N LEU A 592 -46.25 3.52 16.88
CA LEU A 592 -46.29 2.07 17.11
C LEU A 592 -47.30 1.37 16.19
N ALA A 593 -48.45 2.00 15.91
CA ALA A 593 -49.46 1.47 14.98
C ALA A 593 -48.98 1.39 13.50
N LEU A 594 -47.90 2.07 13.16
CA LEU A 594 -47.29 2.08 11.82
C LEU A 594 -46.17 1.02 11.64
N LEU A 595 -45.83 0.24 12.67
CA LEU A 595 -44.81 -0.80 12.57
C LEU A 595 -45.38 -2.04 11.89
N SER A 596 -44.81 -2.41 10.74
CA SER A 596 -45.21 -3.66 10.07
C SER A 596 -45.00 -4.87 11.00
N PRO A 597 -45.88 -5.89 11.01
CA PRO A 597 -45.77 -7.06 11.89
C PRO A 597 -44.40 -7.74 11.85
N ARG A 598 -43.74 -7.74 10.68
CA ARG A 598 -42.39 -8.29 10.49
C ARG A 598 -41.33 -7.58 11.33
N VAL A 599 -41.44 -6.25 11.49
CA VAL A 599 -40.49 -5.45 12.27
C VAL A 599 -40.68 -5.70 13.77
N VAL A 600 -41.92 -5.88 14.22
CA VAL A 600 -42.23 -6.26 15.61
C VAL A 600 -41.65 -7.63 15.93
N VAL A 601 -41.83 -8.62 15.06
CA VAL A 601 -41.22 -9.96 15.22
C VAL A 601 -39.70 -9.87 15.30
N LEU A 602 -39.04 -9.08 14.45
CA LEU A 602 -37.59 -8.90 14.50
C LEU A 602 -37.12 -8.19 15.77
N ALA A 603 -37.90 -7.25 16.31
CA ALA A 603 -37.61 -6.62 17.59
C ALA A 603 -37.72 -7.61 18.75
N LEU A 604 -38.76 -8.45 18.77
CA LEU A 604 -38.91 -9.51 19.77
C LEU A 604 -37.78 -10.55 19.67
N LEU A 605 -37.38 -10.92 18.46
CA LEU A 605 -36.23 -11.81 18.24
C LEU A 605 -34.91 -11.18 18.70
N LEU A 606 -34.74 -9.86 18.54
CA LEU A 606 -33.57 -9.16 19.07
C LEU A 606 -33.54 -9.19 20.60
N VAL A 607 -34.69 -8.96 21.25
CA VAL A 607 -34.82 -9.06 22.72
C VAL A 607 -34.54 -10.49 23.17
N ALA A 608 -35.10 -11.50 22.49
CA ALA A 608 -34.83 -12.90 22.77
C ALA A 608 -33.35 -13.26 22.58
N ALA A 609 -32.71 -12.76 21.52
CA ALA A 609 -31.28 -12.96 21.28
C ALA A 609 -30.42 -12.41 22.42
N LEU A 610 -30.74 -11.19 22.88
CA LEU A 610 -30.04 -10.55 24.01
C LEU A 610 -30.32 -11.26 25.33
N GLY A 611 -31.56 -11.70 25.58
CA GLY A 611 -31.92 -12.48 26.76
C GLY A 611 -31.21 -13.83 26.81
N LEU A 612 -31.13 -14.54 25.67
CA LEU A 612 -30.37 -15.78 25.55
C LEU A 612 -28.86 -15.56 25.66
N TYR A 613 -28.36 -14.41 25.17
CA TYR A 613 -26.95 -14.08 25.26
C TYR A 613 -26.53 -13.76 26.70
N TRP A 614 -27.17 -12.77 27.32
CA TRP A 614 -26.76 -12.21 28.60
C TRP A 614 -27.36 -12.91 29.83
N GLY A 615 -28.57 -13.47 29.75
CA GLY A 615 -29.22 -14.10 30.89
C GLY A 615 -28.38 -15.20 31.55
N PRO A 616 -27.87 -16.19 30.79
CA PRO A 616 -26.98 -17.22 31.32
C PRO A 616 -25.61 -16.69 31.77
N VAL A 617 -25.08 -15.67 31.07
CA VAL A 617 -23.76 -15.09 31.34
C VAL A 617 -23.71 -14.40 32.69
N LEU A 618 -24.78 -13.72 33.09
CA LEU A 618 -24.86 -13.03 34.40
C LEU A 618 -24.84 -14.00 35.59
N GLY A 619 -25.01 -15.30 35.37
CA GLY A 619 -24.89 -16.33 36.40
C GLY A 619 -23.49 -16.95 36.51
N LEU A 620 -22.55 -16.61 35.62
CA LEU A 620 -21.18 -17.12 35.67
C LEU A 620 -20.40 -16.45 36.82
N ASN A 621 -19.63 -17.24 37.55
CA ASN A 621 -18.72 -16.74 38.59
C ASN A 621 -17.25 -17.02 38.22
N ASP A 622 -16.32 -16.48 39.02
CA ASP A 622 -14.88 -16.63 38.80
C ASP A 622 -14.41 -18.09 38.78
N GLY A 623 -15.06 -18.99 39.53
CA GLY A 623 -14.73 -20.42 39.57
C GLY A 623 -15.15 -21.15 38.29
N ASP A 624 -16.25 -20.74 37.65
CA ASP A 624 -16.65 -21.28 36.34
C ASP A 624 -15.60 -20.93 35.27
N LEU A 625 -15.03 -19.74 35.36
CA LEU A 625 -13.99 -19.25 34.44
C LEU A 625 -12.65 -19.99 34.62
N ASP A 626 -12.38 -20.61 35.76
CA ASP A 626 -11.19 -21.45 35.96
C ASP A 626 -11.27 -22.77 35.19
N GLY A 627 -12.47 -23.15 34.74
CA GLY A 627 -12.71 -24.28 33.84
C GLY A 627 -12.35 -24.03 32.37
N MET A 628 -11.83 -22.85 32.02
CA MET A 628 -11.48 -22.52 30.63
C MET A 628 -10.44 -23.49 30.04
N GLY A 629 -10.79 -24.08 28.89
CA GLY A 629 -9.92 -24.95 28.11
C GLY A 629 -9.05 -24.18 27.11
N GLY A 630 -8.30 -24.90 26.28
CA GLY A 630 -7.39 -24.29 25.29
C GLY A 630 -8.06 -23.56 24.12
N LEU A 631 -9.40 -23.50 24.07
CA LEU A 631 -10.16 -22.63 23.15
C LEU A 631 -10.55 -21.30 23.79
N GLY A 632 -10.19 -21.11 25.07
CA GLY A 632 -10.51 -19.93 25.86
C GLY A 632 -11.98 -19.79 26.18
N LEU A 633 -12.48 -18.56 26.26
CA LEU A 633 -13.79 -18.26 26.86
C LEU A 633 -14.96 -19.05 26.25
N ILE A 634 -14.92 -19.36 24.95
CA ILE A 634 -15.96 -20.14 24.27
C ILE A 634 -16.18 -21.53 24.90
N SER A 635 -15.20 -22.10 25.60
CA SER A 635 -15.33 -23.42 26.22
C SER A 635 -16.20 -23.45 27.48
N VAL A 636 -16.39 -22.30 28.13
CA VAL A 636 -17.19 -22.17 29.36
C VAL A 636 -18.50 -21.42 29.14
N LEU A 637 -18.69 -20.79 27.98
CA LEU A 637 -19.93 -20.09 27.68
C LEU A 637 -21.12 -21.05 27.56
N PRO A 638 -22.26 -20.75 28.20
CA PRO A 638 -23.46 -21.56 28.09
C PRO A 638 -23.91 -21.73 26.63
N PRO A 639 -24.41 -22.91 26.22
CA PRO A 639 -24.94 -23.10 24.85
C PRO A 639 -26.03 -22.11 24.46
N ALA A 640 -26.84 -21.67 25.44
CA ALA A 640 -27.85 -20.63 25.25
C ALA A 640 -27.23 -19.30 24.79
N THR A 641 -26.05 -18.93 25.31
CA THR A 641 -25.31 -17.73 24.90
C THR A 641 -24.85 -17.83 23.44
N LEU A 642 -24.37 -19.00 23.01
CA LEU A 642 -23.99 -19.25 21.63
C LEU A 642 -25.21 -19.20 20.68
N LEU A 643 -26.36 -19.73 21.12
CA LEU A 643 -27.62 -19.60 20.39
C LEU A 643 -28.08 -18.13 20.30
N GLY A 644 -27.95 -17.36 21.39
CA GLY A 644 -28.20 -15.92 21.40
C GLY A 644 -27.31 -15.17 20.40
N ALA A 645 -26.03 -15.51 20.33
CA ALA A 645 -25.09 -14.94 19.37
C ALA A 645 -25.50 -15.27 17.91
N ALA A 646 -25.83 -16.53 17.62
CA ALA A 646 -26.29 -16.96 16.30
C ALA A 646 -27.62 -16.27 15.91
N LEU A 647 -28.55 -16.12 16.86
CA LEU A 647 -29.82 -15.44 16.64
C LEU A 647 -29.61 -13.94 16.36
N LEU A 648 -28.65 -13.29 17.02
CA LEU A 648 -28.29 -11.89 16.76
C LEU A 648 -27.82 -11.69 15.31
N ILE A 649 -27.00 -12.62 14.80
CA ILE A 649 -26.60 -12.66 13.39
C ILE A 649 -27.82 -12.88 12.48
N GLY A 650 -28.71 -13.79 12.86
CA GLY A 650 -29.98 -14.07 12.18
C GLY A 650 -30.88 -12.83 12.05
N VAL A 651 -31.01 -12.05 13.12
CA VAL A 651 -31.79 -10.79 13.13
C VAL A 651 -31.17 -9.77 12.17
N PHE A 652 -29.85 -9.56 12.24
CA PHE A 652 -29.17 -8.61 11.33
C PHE A 652 -29.36 -9.00 9.86
N ALA A 653 -29.14 -10.28 9.54
CA ALA A 653 -29.33 -10.78 8.18
C ALA A 653 -30.80 -10.62 7.72
N SER A 654 -31.77 -10.95 8.58
CA SER A 654 -33.21 -10.79 8.31
C SER A 654 -33.60 -9.35 8.01
N LEU A 655 -32.98 -8.37 8.68
CA LEU A 655 -33.18 -6.95 8.39
C LEU A 655 -32.73 -6.55 6.98
N LEU A 656 -31.75 -7.26 6.40
CA LEU A 656 -31.30 -7.02 5.02
C LEU A 656 -32.31 -7.52 3.98
N TRP A 657 -33.22 -8.44 4.32
CA TRP A 657 -34.30 -8.89 3.42
C TRP A 657 -35.44 -7.88 3.29
N LEU A 658 -35.58 -6.93 4.22
CA LEU A 658 -36.63 -5.91 4.15
C LEU A 658 -36.42 -4.99 2.94
N GLU A 659 -37.50 -4.57 2.29
CA GLU A 659 -37.40 -3.71 1.09
C GLU A 659 -36.78 -2.35 1.39
N ARG A 660 -37.10 -1.78 2.57
CA ARG A 660 -36.65 -0.47 3.04
C ARG A 660 -35.78 -0.60 4.29
N PRO A 661 -34.74 0.24 4.44
CA PRO A 661 -33.88 0.22 5.62
C PRO A 661 -34.61 0.71 6.87
N HIS A 662 -34.64 -0.12 7.91
CA HIS A 662 -35.03 0.28 9.25
C HIS A 662 -33.78 0.68 10.03
N LYS A 663 -33.32 1.92 9.81
CA LYS A 663 -32.02 2.42 10.31
C LYS A 663 -31.83 2.23 11.81
N TRP A 664 -32.88 2.47 12.60
CA TRP A 664 -32.84 2.28 14.05
C TRP A 664 -32.65 0.82 14.45
N MET A 665 -33.39 -0.11 13.85
CA MET A 665 -33.23 -1.53 14.15
C MET A 665 -31.84 -2.04 13.74
N LEU A 666 -31.36 -1.66 12.55
CA LEU A 666 -30.00 -1.99 12.09
C LEU A 666 -28.93 -1.44 13.03
N LEU A 667 -29.10 -0.21 13.51
CA LEU A 667 -28.19 0.40 14.47
C LEU A 667 -28.23 -0.34 15.81
N LEU A 668 -29.42 -0.61 16.36
CA LEU A 668 -29.58 -1.33 17.62
C LEU A 668 -28.98 -2.73 17.54
N THR A 669 -29.21 -3.48 16.45
CA THR A 669 -28.61 -4.80 16.27
C THR A 669 -27.09 -4.74 16.09
N LEU A 670 -26.57 -3.72 15.40
CA LEU A 670 -25.12 -3.50 15.27
C LEU A 670 -24.48 -3.17 16.63
N LEU A 671 -25.09 -2.27 17.41
CA LEU A 671 -24.63 -1.90 18.75
C LEU A 671 -24.72 -3.09 19.70
N ALA A 672 -25.81 -3.85 19.67
CA ALA A 672 -25.95 -5.11 20.39
C ALA A 672 -24.83 -6.10 20.04
N THR A 673 -24.45 -6.19 18.76
CA THR A 673 -23.33 -7.04 18.32
C THR A 673 -22.01 -6.57 18.92
N VAL A 674 -21.73 -5.27 18.91
CA VAL A 674 -20.52 -4.71 19.53
C VAL A 674 -20.48 -4.96 21.04
N VAL A 675 -21.59 -4.68 21.73
CA VAL A 675 -21.72 -4.87 23.18
C VAL A 675 -21.54 -6.33 23.55
N SER A 676 -22.24 -7.26 22.88
CA SER A 676 -22.05 -8.70 23.10
C SER A 676 -20.60 -9.15 22.89
N LEU A 677 -19.92 -8.68 21.84
CA LEU A 677 -18.56 -9.14 21.54
C LEU A 677 -17.46 -8.53 22.43
N HIS A 678 -17.59 -7.27 22.83
CA HIS A 678 -16.51 -6.53 23.48
C HIS A 678 -16.77 -6.18 24.95
N ALA A 679 -18.01 -6.26 25.43
CA ALA A 679 -18.35 -6.05 26.84
C ALA A 679 -18.29 -7.34 27.66
N LEU A 680 -18.31 -8.52 27.01
CA LEU A 680 -18.45 -9.79 27.71
C LEU A 680 -17.38 -10.03 28.80
N PRO A 681 -16.06 -9.89 28.54
CA PRO A 681 -15.03 -9.98 29.57
C PRO A 681 -15.23 -8.97 30.70
N ALA A 682 -15.57 -7.71 30.37
CA ALA A 682 -15.81 -6.66 31.35
C ALA A 682 -16.98 -6.99 32.30
N VAL A 683 -17.94 -7.82 31.88
CA VAL A 683 -19.08 -8.22 32.72
C VAL A 683 -18.77 -9.43 33.61
N ILE A 684 -17.99 -10.39 33.11
CA ILE A 684 -17.78 -11.68 33.80
C ILE A 684 -16.47 -11.76 34.59
N GLU A 685 -15.44 -11.01 34.21
CA GLU A 685 -14.15 -11.02 34.90
C GLU A 685 -14.13 -9.93 35.97
N ALA A 686 -13.60 -10.25 37.15
CA ALA A 686 -13.51 -9.32 38.27
C ALA A 686 -12.53 -8.16 37.98
N GLU A 687 -11.38 -8.48 37.40
CA GLU A 687 -10.26 -7.56 37.18
C GLU A 687 -10.06 -7.19 35.70
N PRO A 688 -9.48 -6.01 35.40
CA PRO A 688 -9.06 -5.66 34.05
C PRO A 688 -8.08 -6.66 33.44
N ARG A 689 -8.44 -7.13 32.25
CA ARG A 689 -7.57 -7.97 31.42
C ARG A 689 -6.45 -7.18 30.72
N PHE A 690 -5.49 -7.93 30.18
CA PHE A 690 -4.22 -7.51 29.60
C PHE A 690 -3.23 -6.95 30.61
N ALA A 691 -2.19 -7.74 30.89
CA ALA A 691 -1.04 -7.35 31.70
C ALA A 691 -0.45 -5.98 31.29
N THR A 692 -0.33 -5.71 29.99
CA THR A 692 0.24 -4.44 29.48
C THR A 692 -0.62 -3.21 29.81
N ALA A 693 -1.93 -3.36 30.00
CA ALA A 693 -2.81 -2.25 30.38
C ALA A 693 -2.49 -1.75 31.80
N TRP A 694 -2.13 -2.66 32.72
CA TRP A 694 -1.70 -2.33 34.08
C TRP A 694 -0.41 -1.52 34.08
N GLN A 695 0.56 -1.90 33.24
CA GLN A 695 1.79 -1.13 33.11
C GLN A 695 1.57 0.29 32.59
N HIS A 696 0.57 0.49 31.72
CA HIS A 696 0.20 1.84 31.27
C HIS A 696 -0.36 2.71 32.41
N LEU A 697 -0.97 2.09 33.44
CA LEU A 697 -1.35 2.81 34.66
C LEU A 697 -0.13 3.30 35.43
N GLY A 698 0.96 2.52 35.47
CA GLY A 698 2.22 3.00 36.04
C GLY A 698 2.77 4.22 35.31
N PHE A 699 2.76 4.22 33.98
CA PHE A 699 3.17 5.41 33.20
C PHE A 699 2.34 6.63 33.56
N MET A 700 1.03 6.44 33.77
CA MET A 700 0.15 7.52 34.21
C MET A 700 0.43 7.98 35.64
N GLU A 701 0.64 7.06 36.58
CA GLU A 701 0.97 7.33 37.98
C GLU A 701 2.28 8.10 38.08
N TYR A 702 3.32 7.67 37.35
CA TYR A 702 4.61 8.36 37.36
C TYR A 702 4.51 9.79 36.81
N ILE A 703 3.76 10.00 35.72
CA ILE A 703 3.49 11.34 35.18
C ILE A 703 2.68 12.16 36.18
N ASP A 704 1.71 11.55 36.87
CA ASP A 704 0.90 12.23 37.88
C ASP A 704 1.77 12.77 39.01
N ARG A 705 2.60 11.90 39.59
CA ARG A 705 3.46 12.16 40.74
C ARG A 705 4.63 13.09 40.42
N THR A 706 5.30 12.92 39.28
CA THR A 706 6.55 13.64 38.95
C THR A 706 6.36 14.77 37.94
N GLY A 707 5.24 14.77 37.19
CA GLY A 707 5.01 15.70 36.09
C GLY A 707 5.84 15.43 34.84
N SER A 708 6.51 14.28 34.74
CA SER A 708 7.54 14.06 33.71
C SER A 708 7.59 12.63 33.15
N ALA A 709 8.26 12.48 32.01
CA ALA A 709 8.50 11.21 31.34
C ALA A 709 9.95 10.77 31.51
N VAL A 710 10.21 9.45 31.51
CA VAL A 710 11.55 8.90 31.78
C VAL A 710 11.94 7.86 30.71
N PRO A 711 12.53 8.31 29.59
CA PRO A 711 12.85 7.46 28.45
C PRO A 711 13.72 6.23 28.76
N ASP A 712 14.58 6.31 29.77
CA ASP A 712 15.55 5.25 30.09
C ASP A 712 14.92 4.04 30.79
N LEU A 713 13.72 4.19 31.36
CA LEU A 713 13.01 3.09 32.04
C LEU A 713 12.30 2.15 31.06
N ASP A 714 11.74 2.68 29.98
CA ASP A 714 10.99 1.90 28.99
C ASP A 714 10.92 2.65 27.66
N ALA A 715 11.15 1.95 26.55
CA ALA A 715 11.11 2.50 25.20
C ALA A 715 9.84 3.31 24.88
N ARG A 716 8.67 2.94 25.43
CA ARG A 716 7.39 3.63 25.19
C ARG A 716 7.38 5.06 25.72
N TRP A 717 8.26 5.42 26.65
CA TRP A 717 8.40 6.79 27.15
C TRP A 717 8.90 7.77 26.08
N SER A 718 9.49 7.28 24.99
CA SER A 718 9.81 8.11 23.80
C SER A 718 8.55 8.56 23.01
N TRP A 719 7.38 8.02 23.36
CA TRP A 719 6.06 8.42 22.84
C TRP A 719 5.05 8.64 23.99
N PRO A 720 5.27 9.64 24.86
CA PRO A 720 4.50 9.81 26.08
C PRO A 720 3.10 10.43 25.86
N GLY A 721 2.77 10.82 24.62
CA GLY A 721 1.61 11.67 24.32
C GLY A 721 0.26 11.07 24.73
N PHE A 722 0.09 9.75 24.61
CA PHE A 722 -1.13 9.07 25.07
C PHE A 722 -1.25 9.08 26.59
N PHE A 723 -0.18 8.70 27.31
CA PHE A 723 -0.18 8.63 28.77
C PHE A 723 -0.38 10.01 29.39
N ALA A 724 0.31 11.03 28.87
CA ALA A 724 0.14 12.42 29.34
C ALA A 724 -1.28 12.94 29.12
N ALA A 725 -1.89 12.67 27.96
CA ALA A 725 -3.26 13.06 27.67
C ALA A 725 -4.27 12.31 28.56
N ALA A 726 -4.05 11.01 28.79
CA ALA A 726 -4.90 10.21 29.67
C ALA A 726 -4.82 10.69 31.12
N THR A 727 -3.62 10.94 31.65
CA THR A 727 -3.42 11.50 33.00
C THR A 727 -4.08 12.87 33.13
N PHE A 728 -3.92 13.75 32.13
CA PHE A 728 -4.56 15.07 32.13
C PHE A 728 -6.09 14.97 32.21
N VAL A 729 -6.69 14.10 31.38
CA VAL A 729 -8.15 13.89 31.38
C VAL A 729 -8.62 13.25 32.69
N ALA A 730 -7.91 12.27 33.21
CA ALA A 730 -8.23 11.63 34.49
C ALA A 730 -8.25 12.66 35.63
N LYS A 731 -7.19 13.48 35.75
CA LYS A 731 -7.12 14.59 36.71
C LYS A 731 -8.25 15.60 36.53
N ALA A 732 -8.52 16.02 35.30
CA ALA A 732 -9.57 17.00 35.00
C ALA A 732 -10.97 16.48 35.37
N CYS A 733 -11.19 15.17 35.26
CA CYS A 733 -12.44 14.51 35.64
C CYS A 733 -12.49 14.08 37.12
N GLY A 734 -11.42 14.28 37.89
CA GLY A 734 -11.33 13.82 39.29
C GLY A 734 -11.28 12.31 39.45
N VAL A 735 -10.82 11.57 38.43
CA VAL A 735 -10.70 10.10 38.45
C VAL A 735 -9.36 9.71 39.08
N THR A 736 -9.40 9.08 40.24
CA THR A 736 -8.20 8.60 40.97
C THR A 736 -7.92 7.11 40.75
N ASP A 737 -8.93 6.33 40.38
CA ASP A 737 -8.81 4.91 40.05
C ASP A 737 -9.29 4.67 38.61
N MET A 738 -8.38 4.14 37.79
CA MET A 738 -8.61 3.90 36.37
C MET A 738 -9.04 2.46 36.07
N THR A 739 -9.12 1.58 37.07
CA THR A 739 -9.43 0.14 36.94
C THR A 739 -10.72 -0.08 36.14
N GLU A 740 -11.82 0.56 36.52
CA GLU A 740 -13.08 0.46 35.77
C GLU A 740 -13.01 1.10 34.37
N VAL A 741 -12.22 2.17 34.21
CA VAL A 741 -12.03 2.79 32.88
C VAL A 741 -11.34 1.81 31.94
N ILE A 742 -10.26 1.15 32.38
CA ILE A 742 -9.52 0.20 31.55
C ILE A 742 -10.32 -1.08 31.30
N ARG A 743 -11.15 -1.52 32.26
CA ARG A 743 -12.07 -2.65 32.13
C ARG A 743 -13.06 -2.45 30.97
N TRP A 744 -13.68 -1.28 30.89
CA TRP A 744 -14.68 -0.94 29.87
C TRP A 744 -14.09 -0.32 28.59
N TRP A 745 -12.80 -0.02 28.58
CA TRP A 745 -12.13 0.67 27.48
C TRP A 745 -12.27 -0.03 26.11
N PRO A 746 -12.13 -1.37 25.97
CA PRO A 746 -12.31 -2.02 24.67
C PRO A 746 -13.67 -1.77 24.05
N LEU A 747 -14.74 -1.85 24.86
CA LEU A 747 -16.09 -1.55 24.40
C LEU A 747 -16.21 -0.08 23.97
N ALA A 748 -15.71 0.84 24.79
CA ALA A 748 -15.76 2.27 24.50
C ALA A 748 -15.04 2.59 23.16
N MET A 749 -13.85 2.03 22.94
CA MET A 749 -13.11 2.21 21.69
C MET A 749 -13.86 1.67 20.49
N GLN A 750 -14.44 0.47 20.57
CA GLN A 750 -15.18 -0.12 19.46
C GLN A 750 -16.43 0.68 19.09
N LEU A 751 -17.14 1.20 20.09
CA LEU A 751 -18.26 2.12 19.88
C LEU A 751 -17.79 3.43 19.22
N LEU A 752 -16.66 3.99 19.66
CA LEU A 752 -16.08 5.19 19.07
C LEU A 752 -15.59 4.97 17.63
N TYR A 753 -15.06 3.79 17.29
CA TYR A 753 -14.65 3.45 15.92
C TYR A 753 -15.82 3.44 14.93
N LEU A 754 -17.05 3.18 15.38
CA LEU A 754 -18.21 3.19 14.51
C LEU A 754 -18.49 4.58 13.93
N ALA A 755 -18.28 5.66 14.68
CA ALA A 755 -18.57 7.02 14.22
C ALA A 755 -17.77 7.41 12.94
N PRO A 756 -16.43 7.31 12.89
CA PRO A 756 -15.67 7.56 11.68
C PRO A 756 -15.92 6.51 10.60
N MET A 757 -16.26 5.27 10.96
CA MET A 757 -16.64 4.25 9.97
C MET A 757 -17.97 4.58 9.26
N PHE A 758 -19.00 5.02 10.00
CA PHE A 758 -20.25 5.52 9.41
C PHE A 758 -19.97 6.70 8.48
N LEU A 759 -19.12 7.63 8.91
CA LEU A 759 -18.68 8.77 8.11
C LEU A 759 -17.97 8.30 6.82
N LEU A 760 -17.06 7.34 6.92
CA LEU A 760 -16.34 6.77 5.78
C LEU A 760 -17.29 6.17 4.74
N THR A 761 -18.40 5.54 5.17
CA THR A 761 -19.40 4.98 4.22
C THR A 761 -20.08 6.05 3.34
N ARG A 762 -20.08 7.32 3.76
CA ARG A 762 -20.59 8.44 2.94
C ARG A 762 -19.73 8.70 1.72
N SER A 763 -18.44 8.35 1.77
CA SER A 763 -17.54 8.45 0.62
C SER A 763 -17.85 7.42 -0.49
N MET A 764 -18.61 6.36 -0.17
CA MET A 764 -18.82 5.20 -1.05
C MET A 764 -20.14 5.24 -1.82
N ARG A 765 -20.07 4.88 -3.10
CA ARG A 765 -21.24 4.66 -3.96
C ARG A 765 -21.71 3.21 -3.83
N ALA A 766 -22.49 2.97 -2.80
CA ALA A 766 -22.97 1.65 -2.39
C ALA A 766 -24.45 1.70 -1.98
N SER A 767 -25.14 0.56 -2.07
CA SER A 767 -26.49 0.42 -1.51
C SER A 767 -26.46 0.50 0.02
N TRP A 768 -27.61 0.79 0.65
CA TRP A 768 -27.69 0.79 2.12
C TRP A 768 -27.31 -0.57 2.70
N ARG A 769 -27.70 -1.68 2.05
CA ARG A 769 -27.33 -3.05 2.45
C ARG A 769 -25.82 -3.21 2.50
N ALA A 770 -25.13 -2.83 1.42
CA ALA A 770 -23.67 -2.91 1.34
C ALA A 770 -22.96 -2.11 2.46
N ARG A 771 -23.46 -0.91 2.77
CA ARG A 771 -22.88 -0.06 3.83
C ARG A 771 -23.04 -0.69 5.21
N TRP A 772 -24.25 -1.11 5.55
CA TRP A 772 -24.53 -1.75 6.85
C TRP A 772 -23.80 -3.09 6.98
N THR A 773 -23.79 -3.93 5.94
CA THR A 773 -23.04 -5.19 5.96
C THR A 773 -21.53 -4.95 6.08
N GLY A 774 -20.97 -3.93 5.43
CA GLY A 774 -19.55 -3.59 5.58
C GLY A 774 -19.19 -3.14 7.00
N LEU A 775 -20.03 -2.32 7.63
CA LEU A 775 -19.86 -1.92 9.04
C LEU A 775 -19.97 -3.10 10.00
N TRP A 776 -20.89 -4.01 9.72
CA TRP A 776 -21.08 -5.20 10.53
C TRP A 776 -19.92 -6.20 10.39
N ILE A 777 -19.41 -6.41 9.17
CA ILE A 777 -18.20 -7.22 8.95
C ILE A 777 -16.99 -6.60 9.66
N PHE A 778 -16.88 -5.26 9.70
CA PHE A 778 -15.82 -4.58 10.44
C PHE A 778 -15.85 -4.95 11.93
N VAL A 779 -17.03 -4.90 12.56
CA VAL A 779 -17.23 -5.30 13.96
C VAL A 779 -16.90 -6.79 14.17
N LEU A 780 -17.46 -7.68 13.33
CA LEU A 780 -17.24 -9.13 13.45
C LEU A 780 -15.80 -9.57 13.19
N SER A 781 -14.97 -8.70 12.60
CA SER A 781 -13.56 -8.98 12.30
C SER A 781 -12.59 -8.27 13.27
N GLY A 782 -13.10 -7.57 14.28
CA GLY A 782 -12.33 -6.81 15.27
C GLY A 782 -11.63 -7.67 16.33
N TRP A 783 -11.15 -8.87 15.99
CA TRP A 783 -10.62 -9.84 16.95
C TRP A 783 -9.16 -9.59 17.36
N VAL A 784 -8.46 -8.65 16.71
CA VAL A 784 -7.00 -8.42 16.86
C VAL A 784 -6.58 -8.07 18.29
N GLY A 785 -7.47 -7.44 19.05
CA GLY A 785 -7.28 -7.19 20.47
C GLY A 785 -6.38 -6.02 20.87
N GLN A 786 -6.04 -5.14 19.92
CA GLN A 786 -5.31 -3.88 20.17
C GLN A 786 -6.25 -2.74 20.62
N ASP A 787 -7.48 -3.06 21.01
CA ASP A 787 -8.49 -2.14 21.53
C ASP A 787 -8.45 -1.98 23.06
N TYR A 788 -7.50 -2.61 23.75
CA TYR A 788 -7.22 -2.37 25.18
C TYR A 788 -6.72 -0.95 25.44
N PHE A 789 -6.65 -0.56 26.73
CA PHE A 789 -6.17 0.75 27.16
C PHE A 789 -4.72 0.95 26.73
N SER A 790 -4.53 1.51 25.54
CA SER A 790 -3.27 1.51 24.82
C SER A 790 -3.16 2.68 23.85
N PRO A 791 -1.92 3.13 23.57
CA PRO A 791 -1.72 4.13 22.53
C PRO A 791 -2.12 3.63 21.13
N GLN A 792 -2.05 2.31 20.86
CA GLN A 792 -2.41 1.76 19.55
C GLN A 792 -3.92 1.85 19.30
N GLY A 793 -4.75 1.48 20.27
CA GLY A 793 -6.21 1.60 20.17
C GLY A 793 -6.65 3.05 20.02
N PHE A 794 -6.12 3.94 20.87
CA PHE A 794 -6.39 5.38 20.78
C PHE A 794 -6.01 5.96 19.42
N THR A 795 -4.79 5.70 18.93
CA THR A 795 -4.35 6.23 17.63
C THR A 795 -5.05 5.57 16.44
N TYR A 796 -5.59 4.37 16.59
CA TYR A 796 -6.43 3.75 15.56
C TYR A 796 -7.76 4.50 15.38
N LEU A 797 -8.37 5.01 16.46
CA LEU A 797 -9.52 5.92 16.37
C LEU A 797 -9.16 7.18 15.55
N LEU A 798 -8.01 7.79 15.85
CA LEU A 798 -7.52 8.97 15.13
C LEU A 798 -7.26 8.65 13.65
N TYR A 799 -6.70 7.48 13.34
CA TYR A 799 -6.51 6.99 11.97
C TYR A 799 -7.85 6.84 11.23
N LEU A 800 -8.86 6.22 11.84
CA LEU A 800 -10.18 6.06 11.22
C LEU A 800 -10.83 7.42 10.94
N ALA A 801 -10.78 8.35 11.90
CA ALA A 801 -11.26 9.71 11.71
C ALA A 801 -10.50 10.44 10.59
N PHE A 802 -9.17 10.31 10.56
CA PHE A 802 -8.30 10.89 9.56
C PHE A 802 -8.64 10.41 8.14
N VAL A 803 -8.75 9.09 7.91
CA VAL A 803 -9.09 8.55 6.58
C VAL A 803 -10.52 8.88 6.18
N ALA A 804 -11.46 8.91 7.12
CA ALA A 804 -12.83 9.32 6.86
C ALA A 804 -12.89 10.78 6.41
N ILE A 805 -12.21 11.69 7.10
CA ILE A 805 -12.18 13.12 6.74
C ILE A 805 -11.52 13.33 5.37
N LEU A 806 -10.39 12.67 5.11
CA LEU A 806 -9.70 12.74 3.82
C LEU A 806 -10.60 12.31 2.67
N LEU A 807 -11.27 11.17 2.82
CA LEU A 807 -12.07 10.59 1.75
C LEU A 807 -13.46 11.21 1.60
N VAL A 808 -14.02 11.87 2.60
CA VAL A 808 -15.32 12.54 2.45
C VAL A 808 -15.17 13.92 1.80
N TRP A 809 -14.15 14.71 2.17
CA TRP A 809 -14.08 16.14 1.79
C TRP A 809 -12.89 16.54 0.91
N PHE A 810 -11.79 15.79 0.90
CA PHE A 810 -10.53 16.21 0.25
C PHE A 810 -10.17 15.45 -1.03
N ARG A 811 -11.18 14.86 -1.70
CA ARG A 811 -11.02 14.25 -3.03
C ARG A 811 -11.24 15.26 -4.16
N ALA A 812 -10.80 14.91 -5.37
CA ALA A 812 -11.03 15.72 -6.57
C ALA A 812 -12.52 15.74 -6.97
N PRO A 813 -13.14 16.92 -7.18
CA PRO A 813 -14.55 17.05 -7.56
C PRO A 813 -14.80 16.61 -9.02
N ARG A 814 -16.01 16.13 -9.30
CA ARG A 814 -16.54 15.76 -10.63
C ARG A 814 -15.76 14.63 -11.28
N VAL A 815 -15.92 13.41 -10.76
CA VAL A 815 -15.37 12.24 -11.44
C VAL A 815 -16.25 11.93 -12.66
N LEU A 816 -15.85 12.47 -13.81
CA LEU A 816 -16.55 12.32 -15.09
C LEU A 816 -16.91 10.86 -15.36
N TRP A 817 -18.16 10.63 -15.70
CA TRP A 817 -18.67 9.31 -16.05
C TRP A 817 -18.05 8.90 -17.39
N THR A 818 -16.97 8.12 -17.31
CA THR A 818 -16.43 7.40 -18.46
C THR A 818 -17.23 6.10 -18.67
N LYS A 819 -16.74 5.16 -19.49
CA LYS A 819 -17.36 3.82 -19.67
C LYS A 819 -17.56 3.01 -18.36
N ARG A 820 -17.02 3.46 -17.22
CA ARG A 820 -17.18 2.84 -15.90
C ARG A 820 -17.51 3.89 -14.84
N ARG A 821 -18.42 3.54 -13.93
CA ARG A 821 -18.85 4.40 -12.82
C ARG A 821 -17.76 4.47 -11.74
N PRO A 822 -17.50 5.65 -11.15
CA PRO A 822 -16.68 5.74 -9.94
C PRO A 822 -17.31 4.94 -8.80
N GLY A 823 -16.50 4.17 -8.07
CA GLY A 823 -16.95 3.47 -6.86
C GLY A 823 -17.23 4.41 -5.68
N GLU A 824 -16.74 5.63 -5.79
CA GLU A 824 -16.83 6.72 -4.84
C GLU A 824 -18.02 7.65 -5.17
N LEU A 825 -18.67 8.21 -4.14
CA LEU A 825 -19.61 9.32 -4.29
C LEU A 825 -18.86 10.64 -4.51
N GLU A 826 -19.56 11.67 -4.99
CA GLU A 826 -19.01 13.02 -5.05
C GLU A 826 -18.65 13.51 -3.64
N VAL A 827 -17.73 14.48 -3.56
CA VAL A 827 -17.35 15.10 -2.29
C VAL A 827 -18.54 15.84 -1.68
N GLU A 828 -18.64 15.81 -0.35
CA GLU A 828 -19.69 16.54 0.35
C GLU A 828 -19.48 18.06 0.20
N PRO A 829 -20.56 18.84 0.00
CA PRO A 829 -20.47 20.28 -0.18
C PRO A 829 -19.91 20.94 1.08
N THR A 830 -18.91 21.80 0.91
CA THR A 830 -18.26 22.55 2.00
C THR A 830 -17.87 23.93 1.52
N ASP A 831 -17.99 24.92 2.39
CA ASP A 831 -17.38 26.23 2.17
C ASP A 831 -15.87 26.21 2.51
N ARG A 832 -15.17 27.29 2.18
CA ARG A 832 -13.71 27.39 2.41
C ARG A 832 -13.34 27.42 3.90
N ARG A 833 -14.17 28.00 4.76
CA ARG A 833 -13.91 28.09 6.20
C ARG A 833 -14.02 26.71 6.83
N GLN A 834 -15.10 25.99 6.53
CA GLN A 834 -15.30 24.60 6.91
C GLN A 834 -14.14 23.73 6.44
N ARG A 835 -13.71 23.88 5.19
CA ARG A 835 -12.58 23.14 4.64
C ARG A 835 -11.26 23.46 5.33
N ALA A 836 -11.03 24.72 5.71
CA ALA A 836 -9.85 25.12 6.49
C ALA A 836 -9.89 24.50 7.90
N VAL A 837 -11.05 24.50 8.57
CA VAL A 837 -11.21 23.82 9.86
C VAL A 837 -10.95 22.32 9.74
N LEU A 838 -11.50 21.65 8.73
CA LEU A 838 -11.25 20.23 8.48
C LEU A 838 -9.76 19.93 8.19
N LEU A 839 -9.05 20.84 7.52
CA LEU A 839 -7.61 20.74 7.31
C LEU A 839 -6.85 20.84 8.65
N LEU A 840 -7.21 21.81 9.49
CA LEU A 840 -6.61 21.95 10.83
C LEU A 840 -6.87 20.72 11.69
N VAL A 841 -8.08 20.14 11.61
CA VAL A 841 -8.40 18.87 12.27
C VAL A 841 -7.50 17.75 11.76
N LEU A 842 -7.30 17.60 10.44
CA LEU A 842 -6.40 16.59 9.88
C LEU A 842 -4.95 16.75 10.36
N ILE A 843 -4.45 17.99 10.40
CA ILE A 843 -3.11 18.30 10.90
C ILE A 843 -3.03 17.97 12.40
N GLY A 844 -4.04 18.36 13.19
CA GLY A 844 -4.12 18.08 14.62
C GLY A 844 -4.18 16.58 14.94
N LEU A 845 -5.00 15.81 14.21
CA LEU A 845 -5.07 14.36 14.37
C LEU A 845 -3.71 13.69 14.11
N PHE A 846 -3.02 14.10 13.04
CA PHE A 846 -1.69 13.57 12.74
C PHE A 846 -0.66 14.00 13.78
N ALA A 847 -0.62 15.29 14.13
CA ALA A 847 0.30 15.84 15.11
C ALA A 847 0.11 15.25 16.52
N ALA A 848 -1.12 14.86 16.89
CA ALA A 848 -1.40 14.14 18.14
C ALA A 848 -0.99 12.67 18.08
N THR A 849 -1.00 12.05 16.89
CA THR A 849 -0.60 10.65 16.71
C THR A 849 0.92 10.49 16.81
N VAL A 850 1.69 11.44 16.27
CA VAL A 850 3.18 11.42 16.27
C VAL A 850 3.79 11.17 17.65
N PRO A 851 3.45 11.92 18.71
CA PRO A 851 3.97 11.70 20.06
C PRO A 851 3.26 10.58 20.82
N ALA A 852 2.14 10.07 20.31
CA ALA A 852 1.32 9.08 21.01
C ALA A 852 1.68 7.64 20.61
N HIS A 853 2.16 7.39 19.39
CA HIS A 853 2.43 6.03 18.93
C HIS A 853 3.51 5.96 17.85
N GLN A 854 4.41 4.99 17.98
CA GLN A 854 5.53 4.79 17.06
C GLN A 854 5.13 4.39 15.62
N LEU A 855 4.18 3.46 15.44
CA LEU A 855 3.81 2.94 14.10
C LEU A 855 2.72 3.71 13.34
N THR A 856 1.60 4.06 13.99
CA THR A 856 0.41 4.64 13.35
C THR A 856 0.68 5.85 12.43
N PRO A 857 1.56 6.81 12.78
CA PRO A 857 1.89 7.95 11.90
C PRO A 857 2.45 7.52 10.54
N PHE A 858 3.26 6.46 10.47
CA PHE A 858 3.81 5.95 9.21
C PHE A 858 2.72 5.36 8.31
N VAL A 859 1.75 4.65 8.89
CA VAL A 859 0.60 4.11 8.15
C VAL A 859 -0.29 5.23 7.64
N MET A 860 -0.60 6.23 8.48
CA MET A 860 -1.35 7.43 8.07
C MET A 860 -0.66 8.17 6.92
N LEU A 861 0.65 8.37 7.02
CA LEU A 861 1.47 9.01 6.00
C LEU A 861 1.48 8.20 4.69
N GLY A 862 1.67 6.89 4.77
CA GLY A 862 1.66 5.99 3.62
C GLY A 862 0.32 6.00 2.89
N VAL A 863 -0.79 5.89 3.63
CA VAL A 863 -2.15 5.96 3.05
C VAL A 863 -2.38 7.30 2.37
N LEU A 864 -2.05 8.41 3.03
CA LEU A 864 -2.18 9.75 2.44
C LEU A 864 -1.32 9.91 1.18
N ALA A 865 -0.06 9.49 1.22
CA ALA A 865 0.87 9.59 0.09
C ALA A 865 0.35 8.80 -1.12
N VAL A 866 -0.10 7.56 -0.93
CA VAL A 866 -0.65 6.74 -2.03
C VAL A 866 -1.99 7.31 -2.53
N LEU A 867 -2.85 7.84 -1.66
CA LEU A 867 -4.06 8.55 -2.09
C LEU A 867 -3.73 9.78 -2.95
N VAL A 868 -2.68 10.53 -2.61
CA VAL A 868 -2.18 11.64 -3.43
C VAL A 868 -1.65 11.14 -4.78
N LEU A 869 -0.81 10.11 -4.78
CA LEU A 869 -0.21 9.53 -6.00
C LEU A 869 -1.26 8.98 -6.98
N VAL A 870 -2.31 8.35 -6.47
CA VAL A 870 -3.43 7.81 -7.27
C VAL A 870 -4.43 8.90 -7.69
N GLY A 871 -4.21 10.16 -7.28
CA GLY A 871 -5.04 11.32 -7.60
C GLY A 871 -6.40 11.30 -6.90
N ARG A 872 -6.46 10.76 -5.68
CA ARG A 872 -7.65 10.65 -4.84
C ARG A 872 -7.66 11.61 -3.66
N SER A 873 -6.53 12.20 -3.30
CA SER A 873 -6.45 13.33 -2.37
C SER A 873 -5.90 14.56 -3.08
N GLU A 874 -6.52 15.71 -2.84
CA GLU A 874 -6.02 17.00 -3.32
C GLU A 874 -4.91 17.56 -2.43
N LEU A 875 -4.72 17.06 -1.21
CA LEU A 875 -3.78 17.61 -0.23
C LEU A 875 -2.33 17.18 -0.49
N ARG A 876 -1.81 17.55 -1.67
CA ARG A 876 -0.47 17.19 -2.18
C ARG A 876 0.69 17.63 -1.29
N GLY A 877 0.58 18.70 -0.51
CA GLY A 877 1.65 19.16 0.38
C GLY A 877 1.65 18.51 1.77
N LEU A 878 0.50 17.96 2.22
CA LEU A 878 0.42 17.31 3.53
C LEU A 878 1.38 16.12 3.71
N PRO A 879 1.61 15.21 2.73
CA PRO A 879 2.61 14.16 2.88
C PRO A 879 3.99 14.70 3.27
N ILE A 880 4.39 15.86 2.75
CA ILE A 880 5.69 16.47 3.05
C ILE A 880 5.67 17.03 4.48
N LEU A 881 4.64 17.78 4.86
CA LEU A 881 4.49 18.31 6.22
C LEU A 881 4.51 17.18 7.26
N PHE A 882 3.77 16.11 7.01
CA PHE A 882 3.66 14.95 7.91
C PHE A 882 4.96 14.14 7.96
N ALA A 883 5.66 13.97 6.83
CA ALA A 883 6.98 13.37 6.82
C ALA A 883 7.98 14.19 7.65
N VAL A 884 7.93 15.53 7.56
CA VAL A 884 8.77 16.40 8.39
C VAL A 884 8.43 16.25 9.88
N LEU A 885 7.15 16.25 10.26
CA LEU A 885 6.75 16.06 11.67
C LEU A 885 7.26 14.74 12.25
N VAL A 886 7.10 13.63 11.51
CA VAL A 886 7.59 12.32 11.94
C VAL A 886 9.12 12.30 12.01
N ALA A 887 9.80 12.81 10.98
CA ALA A 887 11.26 12.83 10.94
C ALA A 887 11.85 13.66 12.10
N VAL A 888 11.23 14.80 12.43
CA VAL A 888 11.65 15.64 13.56
C VAL A 888 11.41 14.91 14.89
N TRP A 889 10.25 14.30 15.09
CA TRP A 889 9.97 13.56 16.33
C TRP A 889 10.97 12.42 16.54
N VAL A 890 11.14 11.57 15.52
CA VAL A 890 12.05 10.43 15.60
C VAL A 890 13.50 10.90 15.82
N SER A 891 13.98 11.89 15.07
CA SER A 891 15.41 12.26 15.09
C SER A 891 15.81 13.09 16.31
N PHE A 892 14.87 13.80 16.93
CA PHE A 892 15.14 14.68 18.08
C PHE A 892 14.52 14.14 19.36
N LEU A 893 13.20 13.95 19.39
CA LEU A 893 12.46 13.71 20.64
C LEU A 893 12.45 12.23 21.06
N ALA A 894 12.58 11.30 20.11
CA ALA A 894 12.71 9.88 20.38
C ALA A 894 14.17 9.39 20.33
N GLU A 895 15.15 10.29 20.49
CA GLU A 895 16.59 9.96 20.55
C GLU A 895 16.95 8.87 21.57
N PRO A 896 16.40 8.88 22.81
CA PRO A 896 16.73 7.84 23.80
C PRO A 896 16.38 6.43 23.31
N TYR A 897 15.34 6.29 22.48
CA TYR A 897 14.99 5.01 21.91
C TYR A 897 15.97 4.60 20.79
N TRP A 898 16.14 5.42 19.75
CA TRP A 898 16.83 4.95 18.55
C TRP A 898 18.35 4.88 18.68
N SER A 899 18.96 5.67 19.56
CA SER A 899 20.42 5.68 19.76
C SER A 899 20.96 4.33 20.26
N GLY A 900 20.16 3.56 21.01
CA GLY A 900 20.49 2.20 21.44
C GLY A 900 19.88 1.07 20.61
N HIS A 901 18.92 1.37 19.72
CA HIS A 901 18.11 0.37 19.01
C HIS A 901 18.17 0.55 17.48
N PHE A 902 19.32 0.98 16.96
CA PHE A 902 19.49 1.27 15.52
C PHE A 902 19.21 0.04 14.65
N ASP A 903 19.73 -1.12 15.03
CA ASP A 903 19.50 -2.38 14.30
C ASP A 903 18.03 -2.86 14.38
N GLU A 904 17.31 -2.57 15.46
CA GLU A 904 15.88 -2.90 15.55
C GLU A 904 15.02 -2.01 14.64
N LEU A 905 15.38 -0.72 14.55
CA LEU A 905 14.68 0.27 13.72
C LEU A 905 14.95 0.10 12.23
N PHE A 906 16.19 -0.20 11.84
CA PHE A 906 16.61 -0.22 10.44
C PHE A 906 16.99 -1.61 9.92
N GLY A 907 17.32 -2.58 10.78
CA GLY A 907 17.73 -3.94 10.37
C GLY A 907 16.60 -4.76 9.73
N GLY A 908 15.33 -4.43 10.04
CA GLY A 908 14.15 -5.03 9.41
C GLY A 908 13.78 -4.44 8.04
N LEU A 909 14.41 -3.34 7.62
CA LEU A 909 14.06 -2.64 6.38
C LEU A 909 14.39 -3.50 5.16
N GLY A 910 13.39 -3.73 4.29
CA GLY A 910 13.52 -4.59 3.12
C GLY A 910 13.47 -6.10 3.43
N GLY A 911 13.49 -6.50 4.70
CA GLY A 911 13.40 -7.89 5.19
C GLY A 911 11.99 -8.49 5.17
N VAL A 912 11.22 -8.31 4.09
CA VAL A 912 9.79 -8.70 4.01
C VAL A 912 9.57 -10.17 4.37
N GLY A 913 10.43 -11.08 3.89
CA GLY A 913 10.31 -12.51 4.18
C GLY A 913 10.52 -12.84 5.66
N GLY A 914 11.55 -12.24 6.28
CA GLY A 914 11.83 -12.40 7.71
C GLY A 914 10.68 -11.86 8.57
N ASN A 915 10.20 -10.65 8.26
CA ASN A 915 9.10 -10.00 9.00
C ASN A 915 7.78 -10.75 8.87
N VAL A 916 7.50 -11.37 7.72
CA VAL A 916 6.32 -12.24 7.55
C VAL A 916 6.50 -13.57 8.27
N SER A 917 7.68 -14.18 8.19
CA SER A 917 7.98 -15.44 8.86
C SER A 917 7.86 -15.31 10.38
N SER A 918 8.49 -14.30 10.98
CA SER A 918 8.41 -14.03 12.43
C SER A 918 6.97 -13.77 12.88
N SER A 919 6.19 -13.04 12.06
CA SER A 919 4.83 -12.65 12.43
C SER A 919 3.76 -13.74 12.23
N VAL A 920 4.04 -14.75 11.41
CA VAL A 920 3.06 -15.81 11.07
C VAL A 920 3.59 -17.19 11.42
N SER A 921 4.71 -17.61 10.82
CA SER A 921 5.25 -18.96 11.01
C SER A 921 5.87 -19.14 12.40
N GLY A 922 6.64 -18.16 12.87
CA GLY A 922 7.32 -18.22 14.17
C GLY A 922 6.34 -18.40 15.33
N ARG A 923 5.18 -17.74 15.27
CA ARG A 923 4.13 -17.85 16.30
C ARG A 923 3.39 -19.19 16.30
N ILE A 924 3.33 -19.91 15.18
CA ILE A 924 2.54 -21.15 15.05
C ILE A 924 3.35 -22.40 15.48
N GLN A 925 4.68 -22.32 15.51
CA GLN A 925 5.53 -23.50 15.75
C GLN A 925 5.46 -24.02 17.21
N GLY A 926 5.26 -23.14 18.19
CA GLY A 926 5.11 -23.46 19.62
C GLY A 926 3.68 -23.80 20.08
N GLY A 927 3.54 -24.38 21.26
CA GLY A 927 2.26 -24.48 21.99
C GLY A 927 1.44 -25.77 21.82
N SER A 928 0.42 -25.88 22.68
CA SER A 928 -0.54 -26.97 22.71
C SER A 928 -1.34 -27.06 21.40
N SER A 929 -1.87 -28.24 21.08
CA SER A 929 -2.68 -28.46 19.86
C SER A 929 -3.92 -27.56 19.81
N ALA A 930 -4.53 -27.27 20.96
CA ALA A 930 -5.68 -26.38 21.07
C ALA A 930 -5.29 -24.91 20.80
N HIS A 931 -4.19 -24.42 21.37
CA HIS A 931 -3.74 -23.05 21.11
C HIS A 931 -3.30 -22.87 19.64
N LYS A 932 -2.66 -23.88 19.03
CA LYS A 932 -2.36 -23.87 17.59
C LYS A 932 -3.62 -23.68 16.73
N LEU A 933 -4.75 -24.28 17.11
CA LEU A 933 -6.02 -24.09 16.41
C LEU A 933 -6.51 -22.62 16.49
N VAL A 934 -6.35 -21.96 17.64
CA VAL A 934 -6.66 -20.53 17.80
C VAL A 934 -5.80 -19.69 16.84
N LEU A 935 -4.50 -19.96 16.77
CA LEU A 935 -3.59 -19.25 15.87
C LEU A 935 -3.92 -19.48 14.39
N TYR A 936 -4.25 -20.71 13.99
CA TYR A 936 -4.73 -20.99 12.64
C TYR A 936 -6.07 -20.33 12.33
N ALA A 937 -7.00 -20.26 13.30
CA ALA A 937 -8.27 -19.57 13.12
C ALA A 937 -8.06 -18.06 12.86
N ARG A 938 -7.13 -17.41 13.57
CA ARG A 938 -6.72 -16.01 13.33
C ARG A 938 -6.24 -15.80 11.89
N VAL A 939 -5.32 -16.64 11.42
CA VAL A 939 -4.79 -16.57 10.04
C VAL A 939 -5.91 -16.81 9.01
N LEU A 940 -6.74 -17.83 9.23
CA LEU A 940 -7.85 -18.17 8.33
C LEU A 940 -8.88 -17.04 8.25
N LEU A 941 -9.23 -16.41 9.37
CA LEU A 941 -10.18 -15.29 9.41
C LEU A 941 -9.63 -14.07 8.67
N ALA A 942 -8.39 -13.66 8.98
CA ALA A 942 -7.76 -12.54 8.27
C ALA A 942 -7.68 -12.80 6.77
N GLY A 943 -7.20 -13.99 6.38
CA GLY A 943 -7.13 -14.42 4.98
C GLY A 943 -8.49 -14.45 4.29
N SER A 944 -9.53 -14.92 4.98
CA SER A 944 -10.90 -15.00 4.46
C SER A 944 -11.51 -13.62 4.24
N VAL A 945 -11.38 -12.70 5.20
CA VAL A 945 -11.83 -11.31 5.05
C VAL A 945 -11.11 -10.63 3.88
N MET A 946 -9.82 -10.92 3.69
CA MET A 946 -9.04 -10.38 2.58
C MET A 946 -9.41 -10.96 1.22
N ALA A 947 -9.59 -12.28 1.14
CA ALA A 947 -10.12 -12.93 -0.05
C ALA A 947 -11.50 -12.37 -0.41
N PHE A 948 -12.35 -12.13 0.59
CA PHE A 948 -13.69 -11.59 0.39
C PHE A 948 -13.67 -10.12 -0.06
N ALA A 949 -12.74 -9.31 0.45
CA ALA A 949 -12.50 -7.96 -0.05
C ALA A 949 -12.02 -7.94 -1.52
N CYS A 950 -11.09 -8.83 -1.89
CA CYS A 950 -10.63 -9.02 -3.27
C CYS A 950 -11.77 -9.44 -4.20
N TRP A 951 -12.61 -10.37 -3.75
CA TRP A 951 -13.81 -10.80 -4.47
C TRP A 951 -14.80 -9.64 -4.63
N GLY A 952 -14.96 -8.80 -3.61
CA GLY A 952 -15.78 -7.59 -3.68
C GLY A 952 -15.31 -6.60 -4.72
N TRP A 953 -14.01 -6.35 -4.77
CA TRP A 953 -13.42 -5.55 -5.85
C TRP A 953 -13.69 -6.15 -7.24
N TRP A 954 -13.50 -7.47 -7.39
CA TRP A 954 -13.75 -8.17 -8.65
C TRP A 954 -15.20 -8.03 -9.10
N ARG A 955 -16.18 -8.32 -8.23
CA ARG A 955 -17.61 -8.18 -8.55
C ARG A 955 -18.00 -6.73 -8.86
N ARG A 956 -17.41 -5.75 -8.18
CA ARG A 956 -17.62 -4.32 -8.48
C ARG A 956 -17.09 -3.96 -9.85
N ARG A 957 -15.94 -4.49 -10.25
CA ARG A 957 -15.36 -4.31 -11.58
C ARG A 957 -16.27 -4.89 -12.67
N ASP A 958 -16.86 -6.05 -12.44
CA ASP A 958 -17.82 -6.68 -13.34
C ASP A 958 -19.12 -5.87 -13.46
N ALA A 959 -19.58 -5.31 -12.33
CA ALA A 959 -20.68 -4.35 -12.27
C ALA A 959 -20.32 -2.94 -12.82
N LYS A 960 -19.17 -2.79 -13.48
CA LYS A 960 -18.67 -1.55 -14.13
C LYS A 960 -18.35 -0.41 -13.16
N TYR A 961 -18.08 -0.71 -11.89
CA TYR A 961 -17.53 0.24 -10.93
C TYR A 961 -15.99 0.24 -10.93
N ARG A 962 -15.39 1.37 -10.54
CA ARG A 962 -13.95 1.54 -10.36
C ARG A 962 -13.68 1.96 -8.91
N GLU A 963 -13.33 0.99 -8.07
CA GLU A 963 -12.84 1.23 -6.72
C GLU A 963 -11.35 1.59 -6.75
N ARG A 964 -10.96 2.64 -6.01
CA ARG A 964 -9.56 3.02 -5.82
C ARG A 964 -9.25 3.28 -4.35
N SER A 965 -10.01 4.14 -3.68
CA SER A 965 -9.72 4.54 -2.30
C SER A 965 -9.77 3.37 -1.32
N LEU A 966 -10.77 2.47 -1.44
CA LEU A 966 -10.87 1.30 -0.58
C LEU A 966 -9.70 0.31 -0.78
N LEU A 967 -9.19 0.17 -2.02
CA LEU A 967 -7.99 -0.65 -2.26
C LEU A 967 -6.76 -0.05 -1.59
N VAL A 968 -6.64 1.28 -1.60
CA VAL A 968 -5.55 1.97 -0.91
C VAL A 968 -5.62 1.70 0.59
N LEU A 969 -6.79 1.86 1.21
CA LEU A 969 -6.98 1.53 2.63
C LEU A 969 -6.69 0.07 2.96
N THR A 970 -7.03 -0.86 2.07
CA THR A 970 -6.80 -2.30 2.27
C THR A 970 -5.35 -2.71 2.11
N PHE A 971 -4.65 -2.22 1.07
CA PHE A 971 -3.36 -2.79 0.68
C PHE A 971 -2.15 -1.96 1.07
N VAL A 972 -2.28 -0.65 1.31
CA VAL A 972 -1.14 0.16 1.78
C VAL A 972 -0.59 -0.29 3.13
N PRO A 973 -1.40 -0.73 4.11
CA PRO A 973 -0.87 -1.26 5.36
C PRO A 973 0.16 -2.38 5.18
N PHE A 974 0.06 -3.21 4.12
CA PHE A 974 1.03 -4.28 3.84
C PHE A 974 2.45 -3.78 3.53
N LEU A 975 2.62 -2.50 3.18
CA LEU A 975 3.96 -1.90 3.10
C LEU A 975 4.68 -1.91 4.45
N GLY A 976 3.95 -2.05 5.57
CA GLY A 976 4.51 -2.22 6.91
C GLY A 976 5.45 -3.40 7.06
N PHE A 977 5.24 -4.50 6.31
CA PHE A 977 6.17 -5.64 6.30
C PHE A 977 7.55 -5.29 5.73
N GLY A 978 7.66 -4.21 4.96
CA GLY A 978 8.95 -3.72 4.45
C GLY A 978 9.69 -2.82 5.42
N MET A 979 9.08 -2.43 6.55
CA MET A 979 9.65 -1.48 7.51
C MET A 979 10.35 -2.18 8.68
N GLN A 980 9.60 -2.91 9.52
CA GLN A 980 10.11 -3.55 10.74
C GLN A 980 9.23 -4.74 11.16
N SER A 981 9.77 -5.65 11.97
CA SER A 981 9.05 -6.83 12.49
C SER A 981 8.09 -6.50 13.64
N TYR A 982 8.38 -5.42 14.41
CA TYR A 982 7.60 -4.98 15.58
C TYR A 982 7.28 -6.16 16.53
N GLY A 983 8.31 -6.80 17.10
CA GLY A 983 8.14 -7.95 18.00
C GLY A 983 7.34 -9.13 17.40
N GLY A 984 7.34 -9.28 16.07
CA GLY A 984 6.55 -10.29 15.37
C GLY A 984 5.03 -10.03 15.41
N GLU A 985 4.57 -8.83 15.76
CA GLU A 985 3.14 -8.45 15.71
C GLU A 985 2.75 -7.75 14.41
N MET A 986 3.70 -7.50 13.49
CA MET A 986 3.44 -6.69 12.30
C MET A 986 2.24 -7.22 11.48
N ALA A 987 2.08 -8.54 11.35
CA ALA A 987 0.95 -9.12 10.62
C ALA A 987 -0.43 -8.75 11.21
N LEU A 988 -0.55 -8.74 12.54
CA LEU A 988 -1.77 -8.35 13.24
C LEU A 988 -2.09 -6.86 13.02
N ARG A 989 -1.07 -5.99 13.09
CA ARG A 989 -1.21 -4.55 12.88
C ARG A 989 -1.58 -4.23 11.43
N VAL A 990 -0.95 -4.90 10.47
CA VAL A 990 -1.28 -4.78 9.04
C VAL A 990 -2.74 -5.13 8.79
N PHE A 991 -3.24 -6.24 9.34
CA PHE A 991 -4.65 -6.62 9.21
C PHE A 991 -5.59 -5.58 9.83
N MET A 992 -5.28 -5.12 11.05
CA MET A 992 -6.07 -4.08 11.74
C MET A 992 -6.19 -2.81 10.88
N PHE A 993 -5.10 -2.28 10.35
CA PHE A 993 -5.13 -1.07 9.52
C PHE A 993 -5.80 -1.29 8.15
N ALA A 994 -5.75 -2.51 7.61
CA ALA A 994 -6.40 -2.90 6.36
C ALA A 994 -7.92 -3.11 6.51
N LEU A 995 -8.36 -3.46 7.71
CA LEU A 995 -9.73 -3.84 8.02
C LEU A 995 -10.82 -2.84 7.58
N PRO A 996 -10.71 -1.52 7.76
CA PRO A 996 -11.76 -0.59 7.33
C PRO A 996 -12.01 -0.64 5.82
N GLY A 997 -10.96 -0.70 5.00
CA GLY A 997 -11.08 -0.88 3.55
C GLY A 997 -11.60 -2.28 3.19
N ALA A 998 -11.07 -3.30 3.88
CA ALA A 998 -11.39 -4.71 3.66
C ALA A 998 -12.87 -5.01 3.89
N ALA A 999 -13.40 -4.62 5.04
CA ALA A 999 -14.77 -4.89 5.46
C ALA A 999 -15.78 -4.20 4.53
N LEU A 1000 -15.49 -2.96 4.11
CA LEU A 1000 -16.32 -2.23 3.16
C LEU A 1000 -16.31 -2.87 1.76
N LEU A 1001 -15.18 -3.37 1.29
CA LEU A 1001 -15.09 -4.16 0.05
C LEU A 1001 -15.82 -5.51 0.18
N ALA A 1002 -15.72 -6.18 1.33
CA ALA A 1002 -16.45 -7.41 1.61
C ALA A 1002 -17.97 -7.19 1.61
N GLY A 1003 -18.47 -6.08 2.17
CA GLY A 1003 -19.88 -5.69 2.04
C GLY A 1003 -20.30 -5.49 0.56
N LEU A 1004 -19.42 -4.91 -0.26
CA LEU A 1004 -19.61 -4.77 -1.71
C LEU A 1004 -19.49 -6.12 -2.47
N ALA A 1005 -18.87 -7.14 -1.88
CA ALA A 1005 -18.86 -8.50 -2.43
C ALA A 1005 -20.24 -9.12 -2.41
N LEU A 1006 -21.02 -8.90 -1.35
CA LEU A 1006 -22.39 -9.39 -1.23
C LEU A 1006 -23.37 -8.53 -2.05
N PHE A 1007 -23.21 -7.21 -1.96
CA PHE A 1007 -24.11 -6.24 -2.60
C PHE A 1007 -23.33 -5.30 -3.54
N PRO A 1008 -22.90 -5.78 -4.72
CA PRO A 1008 -22.02 -5.01 -5.61
C PRO A 1008 -22.71 -3.84 -6.34
N ARG A 1009 -24.04 -3.78 -6.31
CA ARG A 1009 -24.84 -2.80 -7.05
C ARG A 1009 -25.40 -1.72 -6.13
N THR A 1010 -25.81 -0.61 -6.73
CA THR A 1010 -26.33 0.57 -6.02
C THR A 1010 -27.85 0.63 -6.02
N GLY A 1011 -28.53 -0.15 -6.87
CA GLY A 1011 -30.00 -0.16 -6.98
C GLY A 1011 -30.56 1.08 -7.66
N ILE A 1012 -29.77 1.78 -8.49
CA ILE A 1012 -30.17 3.04 -9.13
C ILE A 1012 -31.15 2.75 -10.28
N THR A 1013 -30.90 1.69 -11.04
CA THR A 1013 -31.78 1.28 -12.15
C THR A 1013 -32.80 0.23 -11.70
N ALA A 1014 -33.97 0.19 -12.35
CA ALA A 1014 -34.99 -0.83 -12.08
C ALA A 1014 -34.44 -2.25 -12.24
N LYS A 1015 -33.69 -2.51 -13.33
CA LYS A 1015 -32.97 -3.78 -13.55
C LYS A 1015 -31.98 -4.17 -12.44
N GLU A 1016 -31.28 -3.19 -11.84
CA GLU A 1016 -30.41 -3.45 -10.69
C GLU A 1016 -31.23 -3.85 -9.45
N ARG A 1017 -32.36 -3.16 -9.20
CA ARG A 1017 -33.26 -3.47 -8.08
C ARG A 1017 -33.92 -4.83 -8.21
N ASP A 1018 -34.38 -5.19 -9.42
CA ASP A 1018 -35.04 -6.48 -9.66
C ASP A 1018 -34.07 -7.66 -9.52
N ARG A 1019 -32.83 -7.52 -9.99
CA ARG A 1019 -31.80 -8.54 -9.77
C ARG A 1019 -31.33 -8.64 -8.33
N ASP A 1020 -31.44 -7.57 -7.54
CA ASP A 1020 -31.09 -7.59 -6.11
C ASP A 1020 -32.24 -8.16 -5.25
N ARG A 1021 -33.51 -8.09 -5.73
CA ARG A 1021 -34.68 -8.71 -5.09
C ARG A 1021 -34.64 -10.24 -5.10
N VAL A 1022 -34.06 -10.86 -6.13
CA VAL A 1022 -33.96 -12.33 -6.29
C VAL A 1022 -32.57 -12.86 -5.86
N SER A 1023 -31.83 -12.09 -5.04
CA SER A 1023 -30.44 -12.40 -4.70
C SER A 1023 -30.31 -13.22 -3.42
N LEU A 1024 -29.50 -14.30 -3.45
CA LEU A 1024 -29.06 -15.06 -2.26
C LEU A 1024 -28.10 -14.27 -1.35
N ALA A 1025 -27.88 -12.97 -1.60
CA ALA A 1025 -26.91 -12.15 -0.88
C ALA A 1025 -27.18 -12.02 0.64
N PRO A 1026 -28.42 -11.84 1.14
CA PRO A 1026 -28.65 -11.83 2.58
C PRO A 1026 -28.39 -13.19 3.25
N LEU A 1027 -28.64 -14.31 2.55
CA LEU A 1027 -28.27 -15.65 3.04
C LEU A 1027 -26.75 -15.82 3.11
N ALA A 1028 -26.03 -15.35 2.10
CA ALA A 1028 -24.57 -15.31 2.15
C ALA A 1028 -24.04 -14.37 3.26
N ALA A 1029 -24.75 -13.27 3.55
CA ALA A 1029 -24.44 -12.42 4.70
C ALA A 1029 -24.66 -13.13 6.04
N LEU A 1030 -25.74 -13.93 6.17
CA LEU A 1030 -25.99 -14.78 7.33
C LEU A 1030 -24.85 -15.78 7.53
N LEU A 1031 -24.48 -16.53 6.50
CA LEU A 1031 -23.39 -17.52 6.57
C LEU A 1031 -22.05 -16.86 6.90
N ALA A 1032 -21.72 -15.75 6.24
CA ALA A 1032 -20.50 -14.99 6.54
C ALA A 1032 -20.52 -14.48 7.99
N GLY A 1033 -21.66 -13.97 8.47
CA GLY A 1033 -21.82 -13.51 9.83
C GLY A 1033 -21.66 -14.62 10.87
N LEU A 1034 -22.22 -15.81 10.64
CA LEU A 1034 -22.08 -16.96 11.53
C LEU A 1034 -20.62 -17.44 11.60
N ILE A 1035 -19.93 -17.51 10.45
CA ILE A 1035 -18.52 -17.89 10.38
C ILE A 1035 -17.64 -16.86 11.08
N LEU A 1036 -17.85 -15.57 10.82
CA LEU A 1036 -17.06 -14.50 11.44
C LEU A 1036 -17.34 -14.39 12.94
N MET A 1037 -18.60 -14.53 13.38
CA MET A 1037 -18.96 -14.54 14.80
C MET A 1037 -18.32 -15.73 15.52
N GLY A 1038 -18.53 -16.96 15.04
CA GLY A 1038 -17.92 -18.16 15.66
C GLY A 1038 -16.39 -18.10 15.64
N GLY A 1039 -15.82 -17.64 14.53
CA GLY A 1039 -14.38 -17.40 14.41
C GLY A 1039 -13.87 -16.33 15.37
N PHE A 1040 -14.61 -15.24 15.58
CA PHE A 1040 -14.26 -14.20 16.55
C PHE A 1040 -14.19 -14.76 17.97
N LEU A 1041 -15.17 -15.57 18.40
CA LEU A 1041 -15.17 -16.13 19.77
C LEU A 1041 -13.91 -16.99 20.03
N VAL A 1042 -13.41 -17.69 19.00
CA VAL A 1042 -12.17 -18.47 19.10
C VAL A 1042 -10.93 -17.57 18.98
N ALA A 1043 -10.88 -16.69 17.98
CA ALA A 1043 -9.70 -15.89 17.68
C ALA A 1043 -9.42 -14.80 18.72
N ARG A 1044 -10.47 -14.15 19.24
CA ARG A 1044 -10.37 -13.08 20.25
C ARG A 1044 -10.12 -13.66 21.64
N TRP A 1045 -10.90 -14.66 22.04
CA TRP A 1045 -10.90 -15.16 23.41
C TRP A 1045 -10.09 -16.43 23.62
N GLY A 1046 -9.47 -16.99 22.59
CA GLY A 1046 -8.62 -18.18 22.74
C GLY A 1046 -7.41 -17.99 23.65
N ASN A 1047 -6.99 -16.74 23.88
CA ASN A 1047 -5.92 -16.36 24.80
C ASN A 1047 -6.41 -16.00 26.22
N GLU A 1048 -7.73 -15.90 26.43
CA GLU A 1048 -8.30 -15.46 27.71
C GLU A 1048 -7.79 -16.25 28.94
N PRO A 1049 -7.48 -17.57 28.88
CA PRO A 1049 -7.00 -18.31 30.05
C PRO A 1049 -5.73 -17.72 30.72
N PHE A 1050 -4.85 -17.10 29.93
CA PHE A 1050 -3.63 -16.44 30.43
C PHE A 1050 -3.67 -14.90 30.34
N GLU A 1051 -4.62 -14.32 29.60
CA GLU A 1051 -4.84 -12.86 29.54
C GLU A 1051 -5.71 -12.34 30.69
N ARG A 1052 -6.57 -13.20 31.28
CA ARG A 1052 -7.38 -12.91 32.47
C ARG A 1052 -6.47 -12.72 33.68
N ILE A 1053 -6.62 -11.58 34.34
CA ILE A 1053 -5.98 -11.29 35.63
C ILE A 1053 -6.91 -11.72 36.76
N ARG A 1054 -6.34 -12.33 37.80
CA ARG A 1054 -7.12 -12.78 38.98
C ARG A 1054 -6.90 -11.87 40.19
N PRO A 1055 -7.89 -11.73 41.09
CA PRO A 1055 -7.76 -10.88 42.28
C PRO A 1055 -6.56 -11.24 43.17
N GLY A 1056 -6.20 -12.53 43.30
CA GLY A 1056 -5.03 -12.95 44.08
C GLY A 1056 -3.70 -12.51 43.44
N GLU A 1057 -3.65 -12.32 42.12
CA GLU A 1057 -2.49 -11.78 41.41
C GLU A 1057 -2.34 -10.28 41.64
N VAL A 1058 -3.45 -9.54 41.68
CA VAL A 1058 -3.47 -8.10 42.03
C VAL A 1058 -3.02 -7.91 43.47
N ALA A 1059 -3.58 -8.68 44.41
CA ALA A 1059 -3.20 -8.63 45.82
C ALA A 1059 -1.71 -8.95 46.06
N ALA A 1060 -1.14 -9.86 45.26
CA ALA A 1060 0.28 -10.17 45.33
C ALA A 1060 1.17 -9.04 44.82
N MET A 1061 0.76 -8.35 43.76
CA MET A 1061 1.48 -7.16 43.28
C MET A 1061 1.35 -5.99 44.26
N ASP A 1062 0.20 -5.81 44.91
CA ASP A 1062 0.03 -4.82 45.99
C ASP A 1062 0.96 -5.08 47.18
N TYR A 1063 1.20 -6.35 47.52
CA TYR A 1063 2.22 -6.73 48.51
C TYR A 1063 3.62 -6.30 48.06
N VAL A 1064 3.98 -6.50 46.78
CA VAL A 1064 5.29 -6.08 46.24
C VAL A 1064 5.45 -4.56 46.33
N TYR A 1065 4.46 -3.79 45.88
CA TYR A 1065 4.51 -2.32 45.95
C TYR A 1065 4.53 -1.80 47.40
N ALA A 1066 3.94 -2.51 48.35
CA ALA A 1066 4.02 -2.15 49.78
C ALA A 1066 5.41 -2.42 50.41
N HIS A 1067 6.27 -3.20 49.75
CA HIS A 1067 7.60 -3.60 50.23
C HIS A 1067 8.71 -3.25 49.23
N ASP A 1068 8.49 -2.24 48.39
CA ASP A 1068 9.42 -1.86 47.32
C ASP A 1068 10.54 -0.93 47.76
N ASP A 1069 10.54 -0.44 49.00
CA ASP A 1069 11.57 0.48 49.51
C ASP A 1069 12.83 -0.26 50.01
N PRO A 1070 14.05 0.16 49.61
CA PRO A 1070 14.34 1.24 48.65
C PRO A 1070 14.18 0.84 47.16
N THR A 1071 14.41 -0.43 46.82
CA THR A 1071 14.02 -1.08 45.54
C THR A 1071 13.73 -2.55 45.77
N VAL A 1072 12.98 -3.19 44.86
CA VAL A 1072 12.68 -4.63 44.91
C VAL A 1072 12.91 -5.30 43.55
N ARG A 1073 13.42 -6.54 43.57
CA ARG A 1073 13.57 -7.38 42.37
C ARG A 1073 12.53 -8.48 42.38
N LEU A 1074 11.65 -8.48 41.38
CA LEU A 1074 10.62 -9.48 41.21
C LEU A 1074 10.97 -10.44 40.07
N LEU A 1075 11.38 -11.65 40.44
CA LEU A 1075 11.68 -12.73 39.51
C LEU A 1075 10.38 -13.39 39.08
N TRP A 1076 10.19 -13.51 37.77
CA TRP A 1076 9.00 -14.10 37.18
C TRP A 1076 9.34 -15.17 36.15
N MET A 1077 8.42 -16.11 35.91
CA MET A 1077 8.70 -17.29 35.09
C MET A 1077 8.55 -17.02 33.59
N SER A 1078 9.65 -17.16 32.84
CA SER A 1078 9.68 -17.03 31.38
C SER A 1078 10.25 -18.29 30.72
N ASN A 1079 9.80 -18.60 29.51
CA ASN A 1079 10.39 -19.63 28.65
C ASN A 1079 11.58 -19.12 27.83
N ASP A 1080 11.73 -17.79 27.73
CA ASP A 1080 12.79 -17.12 27.00
C ASP A 1080 13.13 -15.81 27.73
N THR A 1081 14.31 -15.72 28.32
CA THR A 1081 14.69 -14.54 29.11
C THR A 1081 15.14 -13.35 28.25
N VAL A 1082 15.24 -13.54 26.93
CA VAL A 1082 15.69 -12.50 25.98
C VAL A 1082 14.48 -11.96 25.21
N ASP A 1083 13.73 -12.83 24.53
CA ASP A 1083 12.66 -12.39 23.63
C ASP A 1083 11.28 -12.27 24.31
N ASN A 1084 11.03 -13.01 25.40
CA ASN A 1084 9.78 -12.89 26.14
C ASN A 1084 9.92 -11.84 27.27
N VAL A 1085 9.54 -10.61 26.91
CA VAL A 1085 9.72 -9.41 27.74
C VAL A 1085 8.46 -8.94 28.46
N THR A 1086 7.33 -9.67 28.35
CA THR A 1086 6.05 -9.25 28.96
C THR A 1086 5.48 -10.35 29.87
N PRO A 1087 5.51 -10.18 31.20
CA PRO A 1087 4.94 -11.15 32.12
C PRO A 1087 3.41 -11.19 32.04
N ALA A 1088 2.83 -12.38 32.15
CA ALA A 1088 1.39 -12.57 32.30
C ALA A 1088 0.95 -12.36 33.76
N MET A 1089 0.97 -11.10 34.23
CA MET A 1089 0.55 -10.69 35.59
C MET A 1089 0.24 -9.17 35.62
N PRO A 1090 -0.43 -8.60 36.65
CA PRO A 1090 -0.77 -7.17 36.72
C PRO A 1090 0.43 -6.30 37.17
N TRP A 1091 1.44 -6.22 36.30
CA TRP A 1091 2.73 -5.61 36.61
C TRP A 1091 2.84 -4.12 36.24
N GLY A 1092 3.75 -3.42 36.93
CA GLY A 1092 4.16 -2.05 36.62
C GLY A 1092 3.08 -1.00 36.85
N THR A 1093 2.14 -1.22 37.76
CA THR A 1093 0.98 -0.33 38.00
C THR A 1093 1.36 0.95 38.76
N ARG A 1094 2.40 0.90 39.59
CA ARG A 1094 2.95 2.01 40.38
C ARG A 1094 4.43 1.77 40.67
N ASP A 1095 5.15 2.81 41.08
CA ASP A 1095 6.54 2.73 41.54
C ASP A 1095 7.47 1.99 40.56
N MET A 1096 7.27 2.22 39.25
CA MET A 1096 7.98 1.49 38.20
C MET A 1096 9.50 1.68 38.27
N GLU A 1097 9.96 2.78 38.88
CA GLU A 1097 11.38 3.04 39.09
C GLU A 1097 11.98 2.22 40.24
N LYS A 1098 11.15 1.65 41.11
CA LYS A 1098 11.56 0.87 42.29
C LYS A 1098 11.46 -0.64 42.07
N VAL A 1099 10.57 -1.09 41.20
CA VAL A 1099 10.33 -2.52 40.95
C VAL A 1099 11.04 -2.98 39.68
N GLN A 1100 12.09 -3.79 39.84
CA GLN A 1100 12.79 -4.41 38.72
C GLN A 1100 12.23 -5.81 38.43
N TYR A 1101 11.60 -5.97 37.26
CA TYR A 1101 11.05 -7.25 36.81
C TYR A 1101 12.11 -8.09 36.11
N VAL A 1102 12.49 -9.22 36.70
CA VAL A 1102 13.60 -10.04 36.22
C VAL A 1102 13.06 -11.32 35.57
N PRO A 1103 13.10 -11.45 34.23
CA PRO A 1103 12.68 -12.68 33.56
C PRO A 1103 13.60 -13.83 33.97
N THR A 1104 13.02 -14.90 34.49
CA THR A 1104 13.75 -16.05 35.02
C THR A 1104 13.31 -17.31 34.30
N LEU A 1105 14.28 -18.07 33.78
CA LEU A 1105 13.99 -19.26 32.95
C LEU A 1105 13.22 -20.32 33.76
N ALA A 1106 12.00 -20.62 33.33
CA ALA A 1106 11.15 -21.63 33.92
C ALA A 1106 11.69 -23.04 33.59
N PRO A 1107 12.02 -23.88 34.59
CA PRO A 1107 12.60 -25.19 34.32
C PRO A 1107 11.56 -26.10 33.64
N VAL A 1108 11.93 -26.73 32.53
CA VAL A 1108 11.05 -27.68 31.82
C VAL A 1108 10.70 -28.88 32.72
N ASP A 1109 11.69 -29.39 33.47
CA ASP A 1109 11.47 -30.36 34.54
C ASP A 1109 11.26 -29.64 35.88
N PRO A 1110 10.05 -29.68 36.48
CA PRO A 1110 9.75 -28.98 37.71
C PRO A 1110 10.51 -29.48 38.95
N VAL A 1111 11.30 -30.56 38.83
CA VAL A 1111 12.19 -31.05 39.89
C VAL A 1111 13.50 -30.24 39.94
N LEU A 1112 13.93 -29.65 38.82
CA LEU A 1112 15.22 -28.95 38.71
C LEU A 1112 15.15 -27.50 39.22
N VAL A 1113 14.78 -27.31 40.48
CA VAL A 1113 14.57 -25.98 41.10
C VAL A 1113 15.86 -25.26 41.49
N SER A 1114 17.02 -25.93 41.43
CA SER A 1114 18.31 -25.35 41.84
C SER A 1114 18.70 -24.11 41.03
N SER A 1115 18.33 -24.04 39.75
CA SER A 1115 18.55 -22.85 38.92
C SER A 1115 17.73 -21.66 39.41
N LEU A 1116 16.48 -21.87 39.83
CA LEU A 1116 15.62 -20.83 40.37
C LEU A 1116 16.13 -20.30 41.72
N VAL A 1117 16.56 -21.20 42.61
CA VAL A 1117 17.19 -20.81 43.88
C VAL A 1117 18.47 -20.02 43.64
N LYS A 1118 19.27 -20.42 42.64
CA LYS A 1118 20.47 -19.68 42.24
C LYS A 1118 20.11 -18.30 41.70
N ALA A 1119 19.14 -18.20 40.78
CA ALA A 1119 18.69 -16.91 40.24
C ALA A 1119 18.21 -15.95 41.34
N LEU A 1120 17.48 -16.47 42.35
CA LEU A 1120 17.05 -15.67 43.49
C LEU A 1120 18.22 -15.22 44.40
N LYS A 1121 19.27 -16.04 44.52
CA LYS A 1121 20.53 -15.64 45.21
C LYS A 1121 21.30 -14.59 44.43
N ASP A 1122 21.43 -14.78 43.13
CA ASP A 1122 22.15 -13.89 42.22
C ASP A 1122 21.44 -12.53 42.09
N ALA A 1123 20.11 -12.50 42.25
CA ALA A 1123 19.33 -11.28 42.30
C ALA A 1123 19.65 -10.40 43.54
N GLY A 1124 20.26 -10.93 44.60
CA GLY A 1124 20.68 -10.14 45.76
C GLY A 1124 19.56 -9.85 46.78
N PRO A 1125 19.79 -8.92 47.74
CA PRO A 1125 18.84 -8.62 48.80
C PRO A 1125 17.54 -7.98 48.27
N ASN A 1126 16.45 -8.15 49.02
CA ASN A 1126 15.09 -7.68 48.68
C ASN A 1126 14.58 -8.20 47.33
N SER A 1127 14.73 -9.51 47.12
CA SER A 1127 14.28 -10.21 45.91
C SER A 1127 13.19 -11.24 46.22
N TYR A 1128 12.19 -11.32 45.34
CA TYR A 1128 11.09 -12.29 45.42
C TYR A 1128 11.00 -13.13 44.15
N LEU A 1129 10.75 -14.42 44.30
CA LEU A 1129 10.36 -15.31 43.21
C LEU A 1129 8.84 -15.48 43.25
N MET A 1130 8.16 -15.02 42.20
CA MET A 1130 6.70 -15.13 42.06
C MET A 1130 6.34 -16.27 41.12
N ILE A 1131 5.40 -17.11 41.56
CA ILE A 1131 4.73 -18.11 40.74
C ILE A 1131 3.24 -17.81 40.80
N ASN A 1132 2.67 -17.35 39.68
CA ASN A 1132 1.25 -17.03 39.57
C ASN A 1132 0.54 -17.88 38.51
N ARG A 1133 -0.79 -17.98 38.66
CA ARG A 1133 -1.65 -18.79 37.80
C ARG A 1133 -1.56 -18.41 36.32
N SER A 1134 -1.59 -17.12 35.98
CA SER A 1134 -1.61 -16.66 34.58
C SER A 1134 -0.32 -17.02 33.83
N GLN A 1135 0.86 -16.92 34.46
CA GLN A 1135 2.13 -17.37 33.87
C GLN A 1135 2.19 -18.89 33.71
N VAL A 1136 1.71 -19.64 34.71
CA VAL A 1136 1.63 -21.11 34.62
C VAL A 1136 0.78 -21.52 33.42
N VAL A 1137 -0.39 -20.90 33.24
CA VAL A 1137 -1.28 -21.19 32.11
C VAL A 1137 -0.62 -20.82 30.77
N TYR A 1138 0.06 -19.68 30.69
CA TYR A 1138 0.84 -19.30 29.51
C TYR A 1138 1.90 -20.37 29.16
N LEU A 1139 2.72 -20.81 30.12
CA LEU A 1139 3.73 -21.85 29.89
C LEU A 1139 3.10 -23.19 29.45
N GLN A 1140 1.93 -23.55 29.99
CA GLN A 1140 1.22 -24.76 29.57
C GLN A 1140 0.67 -24.64 28.14
N MET A 1141 0.08 -23.49 27.79
CA MET A 1141 -0.60 -23.29 26.51
C MET A 1141 0.35 -22.96 25.35
N ASP A 1142 1.31 -22.07 25.57
CA ASP A 1142 2.17 -21.49 24.53
C ASP A 1142 3.48 -22.24 24.38
N VAL A 1143 3.94 -22.90 25.46
CA VAL A 1143 5.22 -23.62 25.48
C VAL A 1143 5.01 -25.13 25.56
N GLY A 1144 3.92 -25.59 26.20
CA GLY A 1144 3.54 -27.00 26.27
C GLY A 1144 3.92 -27.69 27.58
N TYR A 1145 4.06 -26.95 28.68
CA TYR A 1145 4.37 -27.51 30.00
C TYR A 1145 3.22 -28.41 30.51
N SER A 1146 3.55 -29.36 31.38
CA SER A 1146 2.55 -30.33 31.87
C SER A 1146 1.55 -29.68 32.84
N LYS A 1147 0.32 -30.20 32.90
CA LYS A 1147 -0.72 -29.70 33.83
C LYS A 1147 -0.32 -29.84 35.31
N THR A 1148 0.55 -30.78 35.65
CA THR A 1148 1.04 -31.00 37.02
C THR A 1148 2.33 -30.23 37.33
N TRP A 1149 2.82 -29.42 36.38
CA TRP A 1149 4.09 -28.72 36.50
C TRP A 1149 4.16 -27.81 37.73
N GLU A 1150 3.16 -26.95 37.92
CA GLU A 1150 3.09 -25.99 39.03
C GLU A 1150 3.08 -26.68 40.40
N THR A 1151 2.20 -27.66 40.61
CA THR A 1151 2.12 -28.39 41.89
C THR A 1151 3.42 -29.12 42.21
N ARG A 1152 4.08 -29.69 41.20
CA ARG A 1152 5.38 -30.35 41.36
C ARG A 1152 6.48 -29.32 41.65
N LEU A 1153 6.47 -28.18 40.96
CA LEU A 1153 7.45 -27.12 41.16
C LEU A 1153 7.37 -26.55 42.58
N ILE A 1154 6.17 -26.19 43.03
CA ILE A 1154 5.91 -25.68 44.37
C ILE A 1154 6.36 -26.69 45.43
N ARG A 1155 6.02 -27.98 45.26
CA ARG A 1155 6.47 -29.03 46.19
C ARG A 1155 7.99 -29.11 46.30
N ASN A 1156 8.71 -29.07 45.17
CA ASN A 1156 10.18 -29.13 45.18
C ASN A 1156 10.82 -27.84 45.71
N LEU A 1157 10.16 -26.69 45.57
CA LEU A 1157 10.60 -25.42 46.20
C LEU A 1157 10.36 -25.43 47.72
N ASP A 1158 9.26 -26.04 48.17
CA ASP A 1158 8.94 -26.21 49.60
C ASP A 1158 9.97 -27.05 50.34
N ASP A 1159 10.55 -28.04 49.65
CA ASP A 1159 11.60 -28.89 50.20
C ASP A 1159 12.97 -28.16 50.35
N ARG A 1160 13.11 -26.92 49.85
CA ARG A 1160 14.35 -26.13 49.94
C ARG A 1160 14.44 -25.38 51.25
N GLN A 1161 15.39 -25.78 52.10
CA GLN A 1161 15.70 -25.14 53.39
C GLN A 1161 16.08 -23.65 53.24
N GLU A 1162 16.65 -23.27 52.09
CA GLU A 1162 17.10 -21.90 51.84
C GLU A 1162 15.94 -20.91 51.59
N LEU A 1163 14.75 -21.40 51.29
CA LEU A 1163 13.59 -20.59 50.92
C LEU A 1163 12.61 -20.43 52.10
N THR A 1164 11.83 -19.36 52.03
CA THR A 1164 10.65 -19.14 52.87
C THR A 1164 9.52 -18.55 52.02
N LYS A 1165 8.28 -18.95 52.31
CA LYS A 1165 7.10 -18.37 51.67
C LYS A 1165 6.78 -17.05 52.36
N VAL A 1166 6.70 -15.97 51.58
CA VAL A 1166 6.39 -14.63 52.08
C VAL A 1166 4.94 -14.24 51.86
N LEU A 1167 4.32 -14.78 50.81
CA LEU A 1167 2.91 -14.59 50.49
C LEU A 1167 2.38 -15.86 49.82
N VAL A 1168 1.20 -16.30 50.26
CA VAL A 1168 0.45 -17.39 49.65
C VAL A 1168 -1.02 -17.00 49.63
N ASN A 1169 -1.62 -17.06 48.45
CA ASN A 1169 -3.06 -17.00 48.27
C ASN A 1169 -3.48 -18.05 47.23
N ASP A 1170 -4.74 -18.02 46.80
CA ASP A 1170 -5.28 -19.03 45.88
C ASP A 1170 -4.64 -19.00 44.48
N ASP A 1171 -4.10 -17.84 44.05
CA ASP A 1171 -3.57 -17.62 42.69
C ASP A 1171 -2.05 -17.51 42.62
N VAL A 1172 -1.38 -17.20 43.73
CA VAL A 1172 0.04 -16.83 43.79
C VAL A 1172 0.74 -17.47 44.99
N THR A 1173 1.94 -18.00 44.73
CA THR A 1173 2.92 -18.32 45.77
C THR A 1173 4.21 -17.53 45.54
N MET A 1174 4.63 -16.76 46.54
CA MET A 1174 5.88 -16.00 46.51
C MET A 1174 6.91 -16.53 47.50
N TYR A 1175 8.15 -16.66 47.04
CA TYR A 1175 9.29 -17.09 47.85
C TYR A 1175 10.32 -15.97 48.00
N ALA A 1176 10.96 -15.92 49.16
CA ALA A 1176 12.18 -15.16 49.41
C ALA A 1176 13.27 -16.08 49.99
N LEU A 1177 14.51 -15.60 50.00
CA LEU A 1177 15.58 -16.28 50.73
C LEU A 1177 15.36 -16.14 52.24
N ARG A 1178 15.41 -17.27 52.96
CA ARG A 1178 15.29 -17.31 54.42
C ARG A 1178 16.37 -16.46 55.09
N LYS A 1179 17.58 -16.45 54.54
CA LYS A 1179 18.67 -15.57 54.92
C LYS A 1179 19.01 -14.66 53.74
N GLN A 1180 18.71 -13.38 53.86
CA GLN A 1180 18.98 -12.39 52.81
C GLN A 1180 20.50 -12.28 52.55
N PRO A 1181 20.93 -12.14 51.28
CA PRO A 1181 22.34 -11.89 50.94
C PRO A 1181 22.86 -10.60 51.58
N SER A 1182 24.14 -10.56 51.95
CA SER A 1182 24.79 -9.34 52.44
C SER A 1182 25.02 -8.34 51.32
N GLY A 1183 24.65 -7.07 51.51
CA GLY A 1183 24.83 -5.98 50.56
C GLY A 1183 23.80 -4.88 50.79
N GLU A 1184 24.07 -3.66 50.33
CA GLU A 1184 23.04 -2.60 50.32
C GLU A 1184 22.03 -2.87 49.20
N VAL A 1185 20.75 -2.68 49.51
CA VAL A 1185 19.69 -2.66 48.49
C VAL A 1185 19.86 -1.37 47.70
N PRO A 1186 20.01 -1.42 46.36
CA PRO A 1186 20.17 -0.21 45.55
C PRO A 1186 18.99 0.75 45.73
N LYS A 1187 19.23 2.05 45.53
CA LYS A 1187 18.16 3.04 45.44
C LYS A 1187 17.60 3.07 44.02
N ALA A 1188 16.37 3.55 43.88
CA ALA A 1188 15.77 3.78 42.57
C ALA A 1188 16.56 4.84 41.79
N GLU A 1189 17.01 4.50 40.60
CA GLU A 1189 17.70 5.39 39.67
C GLU A 1189 16.94 5.39 38.34
N PRO A 1190 15.81 6.12 38.25
CA PRO A 1190 15.00 6.18 37.04
C PRO A 1190 15.75 6.75 35.83
N GLY A 1191 16.88 7.40 36.06
CA GLY A 1191 17.62 8.11 35.04
C GLY A 1191 17.11 9.56 34.86
N PRO A 1192 17.54 10.21 33.78
CA PRO A 1192 17.27 11.61 33.50
C PRO A 1192 15.83 11.86 33.07
N ILE A 1193 15.29 13.01 33.47
CA ILE A 1193 13.93 13.43 33.16
C ILE A 1193 13.80 13.96 31.73
N GLY A 1194 12.76 13.52 31.03
CA GLY A 1194 12.33 14.02 29.72
C GLY A 1194 13.09 13.42 28.55
N PRO A 1195 12.69 13.74 27.30
CA PRO A 1195 13.43 13.34 26.12
C PRO A 1195 14.84 13.94 26.16
N GLN A 1196 15.86 13.09 26.25
CA GLN A 1196 17.23 13.53 26.12
C GLN A 1196 17.52 13.87 24.66
N ILE A 1197 17.96 15.10 24.42
CA ILE A 1197 18.37 15.56 23.09
C ILE A 1197 19.83 15.96 23.15
N THR A 1198 20.68 15.28 22.39
CA THR A 1198 22.07 15.69 22.24
C THR A 1198 22.14 16.94 21.36
N TRP A 1199 22.37 18.10 21.98
CA TRP A 1199 22.47 19.38 21.27
C TRP A 1199 23.88 19.63 20.74
N THR A 1200 24.00 19.80 19.43
CA THR A 1200 25.20 20.24 18.71
C THR A 1200 24.86 21.52 17.94
N PRO A 1201 25.83 22.33 17.49
CA PRO A 1201 25.54 23.49 16.63
C PRO A 1201 24.67 23.12 15.41
N TRP A 1202 24.90 21.95 14.83
CA TRP A 1202 24.10 21.41 13.72
C TRP A 1202 22.68 21.02 14.14
N SER A 1203 22.48 20.43 15.31
CA SER A 1203 21.13 20.07 15.76
C SER A 1203 20.33 21.28 16.25
N VAL A 1204 20.96 22.32 16.80
CA VAL A 1204 20.30 23.61 17.09
C VAL A 1204 19.80 24.26 15.80
N VAL A 1205 20.66 24.38 14.79
CA VAL A 1205 20.28 24.94 13.48
C VAL A 1205 19.20 24.09 12.81
N GLY A 1206 19.31 22.76 12.89
CA GLY A 1206 18.30 21.82 12.39
C GLY A 1206 16.96 21.97 13.10
N GLY A 1207 16.94 22.13 14.42
CA GLY A 1207 15.73 22.33 15.22
C GLY A 1207 15.03 23.64 14.89
N LEU A 1208 15.78 24.75 14.78
CA LEU A 1208 15.22 26.03 14.32
C LEU A 1208 14.67 25.94 12.90
N ALA A 1209 15.40 25.27 11.99
CA ALA A 1209 14.95 25.03 10.63
C ALA A 1209 13.68 24.16 10.60
N ALA A 1210 13.56 23.15 11.47
CA ALA A 1210 12.38 22.31 11.60
C ALA A 1210 11.15 23.13 12.00
N VAL A 1211 11.25 23.97 13.04
CA VAL A 1211 10.14 24.84 13.49
C VAL A 1211 9.70 25.77 12.36
N ALA A 1212 10.64 26.47 11.72
CA ALA A 1212 10.35 27.36 10.60
C ALA A 1212 9.71 26.60 9.43
N LEU A 1213 10.20 25.41 9.10
CA LEU A 1213 9.69 24.58 8.01
C LEU A 1213 8.27 24.08 8.29
N VAL A 1214 7.99 23.60 9.50
CA VAL A 1214 6.64 23.14 9.91
C VAL A 1214 5.64 24.29 9.84
N LEU A 1215 5.98 25.47 10.37
CA LEU A 1215 5.12 26.66 10.31
C LEU A 1215 4.87 27.09 8.86
N LEU A 1216 5.91 27.12 8.02
CA LEU A 1216 5.81 27.50 6.61
C LEU A 1216 4.95 26.52 5.80
N LEU A 1217 5.19 25.21 5.94
CA LEU A 1217 4.42 24.17 5.25
C LEU A 1217 2.97 24.13 5.73
N GLY A 1218 2.73 24.32 7.03
CA GLY A 1218 1.38 24.45 7.60
C GLY A 1218 0.63 25.67 7.04
N ALA A 1219 1.26 26.85 7.11
CA ALA A 1219 0.70 28.08 6.56
C ALA A 1219 0.40 27.96 5.06
N ARG A 1220 1.28 27.29 4.31
CA ARG A 1220 1.09 27.02 2.88
C ARG A 1220 -0.17 26.19 2.62
N GLU A 1221 -0.40 25.10 3.33
CA GLU A 1221 -1.60 24.27 3.12
C GLU A 1221 -2.87 25.02 3.56
N ILE A 1222 -2.80 25.84 4.61
CA ILE A 1222 -3.92 26.71 5.02
C ILE A 1222 -4.24 27.72 3.92
N VAL A 1223 -3.24 28.44 3.40
CA VAL A 1223 -3.41 29.41 2.30
C VAL A 1223 -4.02 28.74 1.08
N ARG A 1224 -3.56 27.52 0.76
CA ARG A 1224 -4.06 26.75 -0.37
C ARG A 1224 -5.55 26.41 -0.27
N VAL A 1225 -6.03 26.10 0.94
CA VAL A 1225 -7.42 25.67 1.17
C VAL A 1225 -8.36 26.85 1.48
N ALA A 1226 -7.90 27.83 2.26
CA ALA A 1226 -8.73 28.90 2.79
C ALA A 1226 -8.83 30.11 1.85
N VAL A 1227 -7.79 30.41 1.07
CA VAL A 1227 -7.74 31.61 0.22
C VAL A 1227 -8.38 31.34 -1.14
N ARG A 1228 -9.00 32.38 -1.73
CA ARG A 1228 -9.61 32.27 -3.07
C ARG A 1228 -8.51 32.02 -4.14
N PRO A 1229 -8.73 31.10 -5.10
CA PRO A 1229 -7.88 30.94 -6.27
C PRO A 1229 -7.67 32.28 -6.99
N GLY A 1230 -6.40 32.65 -7.18
CA GLY A 1230 -6.01 33.89 -7.83
C GLY A 1230 -4.50 34.07 -7.89
N VAL A 1231 -4.04 35.09 -8.63
CA VAL A 1231 -2.61 35.36 -8.84
C VAL A 1231 -1.87 35.58 -7.52
N ARG A 1232 -2.51 36.24 -6.54
CA ARG A 1232 -1.92 36.49 -5.21
C ARG A 1232 -1.68 35.19 -4.43
N GLN A 1233 -2.65 34.27 -4.46
CA GLN A 1233 -2.51 32.97 -3.82
C GLN A 1233 -1.38 32.16 -4.49
N LEU A 1234 -1.34 32.13 -5.83
CA LEU A 1234 -0.29 31.43 -6.57
C LEU A 1234 1.11 31.96 -6.23
N ARG A 1235 1.28 33.29 -6.17
CA ARG A 1235 2.56 33.90 -5.75
C ARG A 1235 2.96 33.48 -4.34
N TRP A 1236 2.02 33.42 -3.40
CA TRP A 1236 2.27 32.94 -2.04
C TRP A 1236 2.68 31.46 -2.01
N LEU A 1237 1.99 30.60 -2.76
CA LEU A 1237 2.31 29.17 -2.84
C LEU A 1237 3.67 28.91 -3.52
N GLN A 1238 4.01 29.65 -4.58
CA GLN A 1238 5.30 29.57 -5.23
C GLN A 1238 6.44 30.06 -4.32
N SER A 1239 6.24 31.21 -3.66
CA SER A 1239 7.27 31.78 -2.77
C SER A 1239 7.54 30.87 -1.57
N SER A 1240 6.48 30.36 -0.92
CA SER A 1240 6.61 29.42 0.19
C SER A 1240 7.24 28.09 -0.22
N PHE A 1241 7.03 27.61 -1.45
CA PHE A 1241 7.75 26.44 -1.97
C PHE A 1241 9.26 26.69 -2.04
N TRP A 1242 9.69 27.76 -2.69
CA TRP A 1242 11.11 28.06 -2.83
C TRP A 1242 11.79 28.33 -1.47
N PHE A 1243 11.08 28.95 -0.53
CA PHE A 1243 11.60 29.17 0.82
C PHE A 1243 11.66 27.89 1.67
N SER A 1244 10.80 26.90 1.40
CA SER A 1244 10.82 25.62 2.12
C SER A 1244 12.01 24.72 1.75
N LEU A 1245 12.55 24.84 0.53
CA LEU A 1245 13.61 23.93 0.05
C LEU A 1245 14.94 24.09 0.82
N PRO A 1246 15.48 25.30 1.07
CA PRO A 1246 16.67 25.48 1.89
C PRO A 1246 16.48 24.99 3.32
N LEU A 1247 15.33 25.29 3.94
CA LEU A 1247 15.02 24.85 5.31
C LEU A 1247 14.96 23.32 5.40
N LEU A 1248 14.34 22.66 4.41
CA LEU A 1248 14.31 21.20 4.32
C LEU A 1248 15.72 20.62 4.12
N ALA A 1249 16.56 21.23 3.28
CA ALA A 1249 17.93 20.78 3.08
C ALA A 1249 18.77 20.90 4.37
N VAL A 1250 18.64 22.00 5.11
CA VAL A 1250 19.30 22.19 6.41
C VAL A 1250 18.83 21.17 7.43
N LEU A 1251 17.52 20.93 7.51
CA LEU A 1251 16.96 19.90 8.39
C LEU A 1251 17.48 18.50 8.05
N LEU A 1252 17.48 18.12 6.77
CA LEU A 1252 17.97 16.81 6.33
C LEU A 1252 19.47 16.65 6.59
N ALA A 1253 20.27 17.68 6.37
CA ALA A 1253 21.70 17.67 6.68
C ALA A 1253 21.94 17.50 8.19
N SER A 1254 21.17 18.20 9.03
CA SER A 1254 21.22 18.07 10.48
C SER A 1254 20.84 16.66 10.95
N ILE A 1255 19.74 16.10 10.42
CA ILE A 1255 19.30 14.73 10.73
C ILE A 1255 20.37 13.72 10.31
N LEU A 1256 20.92 13.84 9.09
CA LEU A 1256 21.96 12.94 8.60
C LEU A 1256 23.22 13.00 9.47
N GLN A 1257 23.66 14.21 9.82
CA GLN A 1257 24.81 14.39 10.72
C GLN A 1257 24.55 13.73 12.08
N ARG A 1258 23.35 13.91 12.65
CA ARG A 1258 22.95 13.30 13.92
C ARG A 1258 23.02 11.78 13.87
N PHE A 1259 22.43 11.15 12.85
CA PHE A 1259 22.50 9.70 12.66
C PHE A 1259 23.94 9.22 12.46
N LEU A 1260 24.81 9.97 11.78
CA LEU A 1260 26.21 9.60 11.59
C LEU A 1260 27.08 9.75 12.84
N THR A 1261 26.69 10.60 13.79
CA THR A 1261 27.48 10.83 15.01
C THR A 1261 26.98 10.08 16.24
N MET A 1262 25.75 9.58 16.21
CA MET A 1262 25.12 8.88 17.35
C MET A 1262 24.81 7.40 17.07
N ALA A 1263 24.87 6.96 15.81
CA ALA A 1263 24.98 5.54 15.48
C ALA A 1263 26.46 5.11 15.60
#